data_AF-A0A106C2N7-F1
#
_entry.id   AF-A0A106C2N7-F1
#
_cell.length_a   1.000
_cell.length_b   1.000
_cell.length_c   1.000
_cell.angle_alpha   90.00
_cell.angle_beta   90.00
_cell.angle_gamma   90.00
#
_symmetry.space_group_name_H-M   'P 1'
#
loop_
_entity.id
_entity.type
_entity.pdbx_description
1 polymer ?
#
loop_
_entity_poly.entity_id
_entity_poly.type
_entity_poly.pdbx_seq_one_letter_code
_entity_poly.pdbx_strand_id
1 'polypeptide(L)'
;MLDRKQNYFEKLFSQFKASQNEEFAYQQVLEVYLYRKPAKKQQGVPTVSREDCFWHSTFIDDFPPHLFESDDFILALARYFAQDTATNPKFISIVLAQSPQTVIKAIRRSEIVLKKEHTKWHEINLLSSQHPNILEGLIETCHQFQQAHEDRKGLIEKYSNPFKDITLFEFLSFSAVYFFKYQIEQAISFDGGVISVNSKLRALTELIHWKLKHSPDSDFHLNDNKISKSLKKYHAPLVFPSNEDSAVADSLLNTFSELMKVQVEIDEFLSQSVHPFCFDDSLQFSVKSGRLTFDRFDKGIINNWDRNGNRQQLLKGYWFNIAMEEFIASGIASVQMGSAENHDSNQFAYIKAIATKLELQKLYGFEEFVKLENGFNVNLFQALLSLELMVAFYLKENIEAFYYEQAQVGDWQKAIGMVAIKGLSTGQYRFPITWSLWKEKVNNIVGWTVSKDLPKGSIKAAEAILEFWCLDMKKLSIELRQSQFEKIQPLYEKPVFKIGSHCVQLPWLMSTQYSSVSAVNNLRRFANLRSSLKDETTRIENQLGDAFEGRGFNVIRNYTANTPNGIEAGEIDLICVIDNIIFIIEVKSTYYRTTKSEVFQHRDRTLRKAGIQVRKKVEAIHDDLYLNEELRQILGFTIEKPIIKGLIADTSLEFDHEYFAGFMKVSIEELLIALADNAHFLCNQDEEITSSMASGKQVDFSSEPFSLYPLGFNGKEFLRVIEESLVWVKS
;
A
#
# COMPACT_ATOMS: atom_id res chain seq x y z
N MET A 1 1.27 -53.72 12.59
CA MET A 1 1.18 -52.27 12.33
C MET A 1 -0.28 -51.98 12.04
N LEU A 2 -0.96 -51.25 12.94
CA LEU A 2 -2.33 -50.80 12.71
C LEU A 2 -2.31 -49.78 11.57
N ASP A 3 -3.19 -49.98 10.59
CA ASP A 3 -3.31 -49.19 9.37
C ASP A 3 -3.64 -47.72 9.72
N ARG A 4 -2.61 -46.87 9.81
CA ARG A 4 -2.79 -45.44 10.11
C ARG A 4 -3.54 -44.85 8.92
N LYS A 5 -4.78 -44.42 9.13
CA LYS A 5 -5.60 -43.78 8.10
C LYS A 5 -4.83 -42.58 7.52
N GLN A 6 -4.57 -42.61 6.21
CA GLN A 6 -3.85 -41.55 5.52
C GLN A 6 -4.51 -40.18 5.75
N ASN A 7 -3.69 -39.19 6.05
CA ASN A 7 -4.11 -37.82 6.24
C ASN A 7 -4.39 -37.13 4.88
N TYR A 8 -4.86 -35.88 4.91
CA TYR A 8 -5.22 -35.14 3.70
C TYR A 8 -4.04 -34.97 2.72
N PHE A 9 -2.86 -34.60 3.21
CA PHE A 9 -1.68 -34.38 2.39
C PHE A 9 -1.08 -35.70 1.88
N GLU A 10 -1.12 -36.77 2.67
CA GLU A 10 -0.68 -38.11 2.23
C GLU A 10 -1.53 -38.65 1.08
N LYS A 11 -2.85 -38.41 1.12
CA LYS A 11 -3.75 -38.77 0.02
C LYS A 11 -3.43 -37.97 -1.24
N LEU A 12 -3.24 -36.66 -1.11
CA LEU A 12 -2.87 -35.81 -2.25
C LEU A 12 -1.52 -36.23 -2.85
N PHE A 13 -0.52 -36.48 -2.00
CA PHE A 13 0.79 -36.95 -2.45
C PHE A 13 0.66 -38.25 -3.26
N SER A 14 -0.09 -39.23 -2.74
CA SER A 14 -0.32 -40.51 -3.42
C SER A 14 -1.04 -40.32 -4.77
N GLN A 15 -2.01 -39.41 -4.84
CA GLN A 15 -2.74 -39.09 -6.07
C GLN A 15 -1.83 -38.43 -7.11
N PHE A 16 -1.05 -37.41 -6.72
CA PHE A 16 -0.14 -36.73 -7.64
C PHE A 16 0.98 -37.67 -8.12
N LYS A 17 1.53 -38.49 -7.22
CA LYS A 17 2.55 -39.49 -7.56
C LYS A 17 2.03 -40.51 -8.56
N ALA A 18 0.77 -40.94 -8.43
CA ALA A 18 0.13 -41.85 -9.38
C ALA A 18 -0.19 -41.19 -10.73
N SER A 19 -0.48 -39.89 -10.74
CA SER A 19 -0.80 -39.14 -11.97
C SER A 19 0.41 -38.81 -12.83
N GLN A 20 1.57 -38.57 -12.21
CA GLN A 20 2.81 -38.24 -12.91
C GLN A 20 4.00 -38.97 -12.27
N ASN A 21 4.76 -38.28 -11.43
CA ASN A 21 5.94 -38.81 -10.77
C ASN A 21 6.04 -38.29 -9.33
N GLU A 22 7.02 -38.80 -8.60
CA GLU A 22 7.24 -38.48 -7.19
C GLU A 22 7.68 -37.03 -6.96
N GLU A 23 8.56 -36.49 -7.81
CA GLU A 23 9.03 -35.10 -7.69
C GLU A 23 7.88 -34.10 -7.88
N PHE A 24 7.03 -34.33 -8.89
CA PHE A 24 5.81 -33.58 -9.11
C PHE A 24 4.89 -33.62 -7.89
N ALA A 25 4.76 -34.78 -7.24
CA ALA A 25 3.93 -34.91 -6.04
C ALA A 25 4.43 -34.03 -4.88
N TYR A 26 5.74 -33.95 -4.65
CA TYR A 26 6.32 -33.07 -3.64
C TYR A 26 6.02 -31.60 -3.91
N GLN A 27 6.27 -31.14 -5.14
CA GLN A 27 6.04 -29.75 -5.54
C GLN A 27 4.55 -29.37 -5.41
N GLN A 28 3.65 -30.21 -5.90
CA GLN A 28 2.21 -29.93 -5.86
C GLN A 28 1.65 -29.96 -4.43
N VAL A 29 2.15 -30.83 -3.56
CA VAL A 29 1.72 -30.86 -2.15
C VAL A 29 2.23 -29.63 -1.39
N LEU A 30 3.45 -29.14 -1.68
CA LEU A 30 3.93 -27.85 -1.17
C LEU A 30 3.06 -26.69 -1.63
N GLU A 31 2.75 -26.60 -2.93
CA GLU A 31 1.85 -25.57 -3.45
C GLU A 31 0.49 -25.60 -2.75
N VAL A 32 -0.07 -26.80 -2.53
CA VAL A 32 -1.33 -26.96 -1.79
C VAL A 32 -1.16 -26.53 -0.34
N TYR A 33 -0.05 -26.83 0.32
CA TYR A 33 0.23 -26.41 1.70
C TYR A 33 0.44 -24.89 1.85
N LEU A 34 0.92 -24.21 0.82
CA LEU A 34 1.12 -22.76 0.85
C LEU A 34 -0.14 -21.99 0.44
N TYR A 35 -0.71 -22.32 -0.71
CA TYR A 35 -1.60 -21.39 -1.44
C TYR A 35 -3.08 -21.80 -1.43
N ARG A 36 -3.41 -23.04 -1.06
CA ARG A 36 -4.82 -23.47 -0.93
C ARG A 36 -5.41 -23.00 0.39
N LYS A 37 -6.66 -22.51 0.40
CA LYS A 37 -7.36 -22.23 1.66
C LYS A 37 -7.73 -23.56 2.33
N PRO A 38 -7.56 -23.69 3.66
CA PRO A 38 -8.06 -24.88 4.37
C PRO A 38 -9.59 -24.93 4.25
N ALA A 39 -10.16 -26.13 4.16
CA ALA A 39 -11.61 -26.30 4.16
C ALA A 39 -12.22 -25.67 5.41
N LYS A 40 -13.43 -25.07 5.31
CA LYS A 40 -14.13 -24.48 6.45
C LYS A 40 -14.24 -25.54 7.56
N LYS A 41 -13.79 -25.20 8.79
CA LYS A 41 -13.93 -26.07 9.96
C LYS A 41 -15.41 -26.42 10.14
N GLN A 42 -15.73 -27.72 10.17
CA GLN A 42 -17.04 -28.17 10.61
C GLN A 42 -17.13 -27.94 12.13
N GLN A 43 -18.21 -27.28 12.58
CA GLN A 43 -18.43 -27.04 14.01
C GLN A 43 -18.45 -28.37 14.78
N GLY A 44 -17.71 -28.44 15.89
CA GLY A 44 -17.74 -29.57 16.82
C GLY A 44 -16.75 -30.71 16.56
N VAL A 45 -15.93 -30.66 15.49
CA VAL A 45 -14.91 -31.69 15.22
C VAL A 45 -13.51 -31.16 15.56
N PRO A 46 -12.75 -31.79 16.49
CA PRO A 46 -11.34 -31.51 16.68
C PRO A 46 -10.60 -31.87 15.39
N THR A 47 -10.20 -30.85 14.64
CA THR A 47 -9.42 -31.02 13.42
C THR A 47 -7.96 -30.78 13.75
N VAL A 48 -7.11 -31.76 13.45
CA VAL A 48 -5.64 -31.59 13.46
C VAL A 48 -5.33 -30.35 12.63
N SER A 49 -4.46 -29.47 13.13
CA SER A 49 -4.11 -28.23 12.43
C SER A 49 -3.54 -28.58 11.04
N ARG A 50 -3.68 -27.66 10.08
CA ARG A 50 -3.12 -27.88 8.73
C ARG A 50 -1.61 -28.09 8.81
N GLU A 51 -0.98 -27.32 9.69
CA GLU A 51 0.43 -27.34 10.01
C GLU A 51 0.82 -28.73 10.54
N ASP A 52 0.15 -29.24 11.57
CA ASP A 52 0.43 -30.56 12.14
C ASP A 52 0.24 -31.67 11.11
N CYS A 53 -0.84 -31.59 10.33
CA CYS A 53 -1.19 -32.57 9.31
C CYS A 53 -0.10 -32.66 8.23
N PHE A 54 0.41 -31.51 7.77
CA PHE A 54 1.48 -31.48 6.76
C PHE A 54 2.81 -31.99 7.30
N TRP A 55 3.31 -31.40 8.39
CA TRP A 55 4.67 -31.65 8.90
C TRP A 55 4.88 -33.04 9.51
N HIS A 56 3.80 -33.77 9.82
CA HIS A 56 3.84 -35.17 10.29
C HIS A 56 3.38 -36.19 9.24
N SER A 57 3.26 -35.77 7.98
CA SER A 57 2.98 -36.69 6.87
C SER A 57 4.20 -37.56 6.58
N THR A 58 3.98 -38.85 6.27
CA THR A 58 5.10 -39.81 6.07
C THR A 58 6.05 -39.41 4.94
N PHE A 59 5.55 -38.77 3.88
CA PHE A 59 6.39 -38.34 2.76
C PHE A 59 7.41 -37.25 3.14
N ILE A 60 7.21 -36.54 4.27
CA ILE A 60 8.16 -35.51 4.75
C ILE A 60 9.49 -36.16 5.15
N ASP A 61 9.46 -37.36 5.74
CA ASP A 61 10.68 -38.06 6.15
C ASP A 61 11.58 -38.41 4.95
N ASP A 62 10.97 -38.56 3.77
CA ASP A 62 11.64 -38.89 2.50
C ASP A 62 11.77 -37.68 1.55
N PHE A 63 11.58 -36.44 2.05
CA PHE A 63 11.59 -35.25 1.19
C PHE A 63 12.94 -35.08 0.46
N PRO A 64 12.96 -34.92 -0.89
CA PRO A 64 14.20 -34.94 -1.65
C PRO A 64 15.14 -33.76 -1.31
N PRO A 65 16.43 -34.01 -1.02
CA PRO A 65 17.38 -32.96 -0.64
C PRO A 65 17.54 -31.83 -1.66
N HIS A 66 17.51 -32.16 -2.96
CA HIS A 66 17.63 -31.16 -4.03
C HIS A 66 16.45 -30.17 -4.08
N LEU A 67 15.31 -30.49 -3.44
CA LEU A 67 14.16 -29.60 -3.35
C LEU A 67 14.20 -28.68 -2.11
N PHE A 68 15.16 -28.86 -1.18
CA PHE A 68 15.27 -28.00 0.01
C PHE A 68 15.53 -26.54 -0.32
N GLU A 69 16.19 -26.25 -1.44
CA GLU A 69 16.51 -24.88 -1.85
C GLU A 69 15.42 -24.25 -2.71
N SER A 70 14.34 -24.97 -2.99
CA SER A 70 13.19 -24.41 -3.68
C SER A 70 12.52 -23.32 -2.84
N ASP A 71 12.09 -22.25 -3.50
CA ASP A 71 11.42 -21.13 -2.83
C ASP A 71 10.18 -21.57 -2.05
N ASP A 72 9.38 -22.48 -2.61
CA ASP A 72 8.18 -22.98 -1.95
C ASP A 72 8.53 -23.77 -0.67
N PHE A 73 9.60 -24.56 -0.68
CA PHE A 73 10.04 -25.23 0.54
C PHE A 73 10.53 -24.23 1.60
N ILE A 74 11.31 -23.21 1.20
CA ILE A 74 11.74 -22.14 2.12
C ILE A 74 10.54 -21.42 2.72
N LEU A 75 9.51 -21.11 1.93
CA LEU A 75 8.29 -20.47 2.41
C LEU A 75 7.46 -21.38 3.32
N ALA A 76 7.41 -22.69 3.01
CA ALA A 76 6.75 -23.66 3.86
C ALA A 76 7.45 -23.73 5.22
N LEU A 77 8.79 -23.77 5.22
CA LEU A 77 9.59 -23.78 6.42
C LEU A 77 9.52 -22.44 7.19
N ALA A 78 9.42 -21.29 6.50
CA ALA A 78 9.17 -20.01 7.14
C ALA A 78 7.81 -20.02 7.87
N ARG A 79 6.78 -20.58 7.25
CA ARG A 79 5.47 -20.81 7.88
C ARG A 79 5.57 -21.75 9.08
N TYR A 80 6.43 -22.77 9.03
CA TYR A 80 6.69 -23.67 10.16
C TYR A 80 7.31 -22.94 11.37
N PHE A 81 8.23 -22.00 11.14
CA PHE A 81 8.82 -21.21 12.23
C PHE A 81 7.89 -20.11 12.75
N ALA A 82 6.94 -19.63 11.94
CA ALA A 82 6.01 -18.56 12.32
C ALA A 82 4.80 -19.01 13.16
N GLN A 83 4.75 -20.28 13.58
CA GLN A 83 3.59 -20.92 14.24
C GLN A 83 4.02 -21.80 15.41
N ASP A 84 3.10 -22.04 16.36
CA ASP A 84 3.36 -22.82 17.59
C ASP A 84 2.70 -24.21 17.60
N THR A 85 1.92 -24.57 16.59
CA THR A 85 1.14 -25.82 16.53
C THR A 85 1.97 -27.06 16.20
N ALA A 86 2.75 -27.04 15.11
CA ALA A 86 3.49 -28.19 14.60
C ALA A 86 4.96 -28.18 14.99
N THR A 87 5.51 -29.33 15.36
CA THR A 87 6.94 -29.56 15.59
C THR A 87 7.42 -30.81 14.86
N ASN A 88 8.59 -30.76 14.24
CA ASN A 88 9.29 -31.90 13.64
C ASN A 88 10.82 -31.65 13.69
N PRO A 89 11.40 -31.54 14.90
CA PRO A 89 12.82 -31.18 15.06
C PRO A 89 13.76 -32.18 14.40
N LYS A 90 13.35 -33.45 14.27
CA LYS A 90 14.12 -34.48 13.57
C LYS A 90 14.29 -34.13 12.09
N PHE A 91 13.20 -33.83 11.39
CA PHE A 91 13.27 -33.43 9.99
C PHE A 91 14.01 -32.11 9.82
N ILE A 92 13.75 -31.11 10.67
CA ILE A 92 14.46 -29.81 10.58
C ILE A 92 15.97 -29.99 10.80
N SER A 93 16.39 -30.88 11.69
CA SER A 93 17.80 -31.21 11.91
C SER A 93 18.46 -31.83 10.68
N ILE A 94 17.72 -32.64 9.90
CA ILE A 94 18.18 -33.19 8.62
C ILE A 94 18.35 -32.07 7.58
N VAL A 95 17.36 -31.19 7.45
CA VAL A 95 17.42 -30.05 6.52
C VAL A 95 18.58 -29.12 6.90
N LEU A 96 18.77 -28.83 8.18
CA LEU A 96 19.85 -27.97 8.67
C LEU A 96 21.24 -28.55 8.33
N ALA A 97 21.41 -29.86 8.43
CA ALA A 97 22.66 -30.53 8.09
C ALA A 97 22.96 -30.52 6.58
N GLN A 98 21.93 -30.61 5.73
CA GLN A 98 22.08 -30.75 4.28
C GLN A 98 22.01 -29.43 3.52
N SER A 99 21.15 -28.50 3.94
CA SER A 99 21.02 -27.15 3.38
C SER A 99 20.82 -26.11 4.51
N PRO A 100 21.90 -25.72 5.20
CA PRO A 100 21.84 -24.75 6.30
C PRO A 100 21.18 -23.43 5.92
N GLN A 101 21.46 -22.94 4.70
CA GLN A 101 20.96 -21.67 4.21
C GLN A 101 19.43 -21.65 4.06
N THR A 102 18.81 -22.79 3.73
CA THR A 102 17.35 -22.92 3.70
C THR A 102 16.74 -22.67 5.07
N VAL A 103 17.29 -23.27 6.12
CA VAL A 103 16.80 -23.07 7.50
C VAL A 103 17.02 -21.62 7.95
N ILE A 104 18.20 -21.04 7.68
CA ILE A 104 18.51 -19.65 8.00
C ILE A 104 17.52 -18.70 7.30
N LYS A 105 17.31 -18.85 5.99
CA LYS A 105 16.34 -18.05 5.23
C LYS A 105 14.92 -18.22 5.75
N ALA A 106 14.52 -19.43 6.10
CA ALA A 106 13.19 -19.69 6.65
C ALA A 106 12.97 -19.02 8.01
N ILE A 107 13.95 -19.08 8.92
CA ILE A 107 13.88 -18.37 10.21
C ILE A 107 13.77 -16.85 9.97
N ARG A 108 14.59 -16.28 9.07
CA ARG A 108 14.51 -14.86 8.68
C ARG A 108 13.11 -14.49 8.15
N ARG A 109 12.63 -15.22 7.14
CA ARG A 109 11.33 -14.98 6.48
C ARG A 109 10.11 -15.28 7.36
N SER A 110 10.29 -15.96 8.50
CA SER A 110 9.22 -16.19 9.49
C SER A 110 8.88 -14.97 10.33
N GLU A 111 9.72 -13.92 10.28
CA GLU A 111 9.59 -12.69 11.07
C GLU A 111 9.61 -12.95 12.60
N ILE A 112 10.10 -14.10 13.05
CA ILE A 112 10.19 -14.46 14.47
C ILE A 112 11.23 -13.62 15.24
N VAL A 113 12.12 -12.91 14.52
CA VAL A 113 13.26 -12.16 15.07
C VAL A 113 12.90 -11.27 16.26
N LEU A 114 11.82 -10.50 16.20
CA LEU A 114 11.38 -9.63 17.31
C LEU A 114 10.44 -10.32 18.31
N LYS A 115 10.00 -11.55 18.05
CA LYS A 115 9.08 -12.31 18.91
C LYS A 115 9.88 -13.14 19.93
N LYS A 116 10.53 -12.45 20.87
CA LYS A 116 11.42 -13.06 21.87
C LYS A 116 10.79 -14.24 22.63
N GLU A 117 9.51 -14.12 22.99
CA GLU A 117 8.79 -15.12 23.78
C GLU A 117 8.13 -16.24 22.94
N HIS A 118 8.36 -16.27 21.62
CA HIS A 118 7.77 -17.29 20.74
C HIS A 118 8.36 -18.68 21.01
N THR A 119 7.53 -19.72 21.09
CA THR A 119 7.97 -21.06 21.56
C THR A 119 9.02 -21.71 20.66
N LYS A 120 8.98 -21.41 19.36
CA LYS A 120 9.95 -21.88 18.37
C LYS A 120 11.41 -21.52 18.66
N TRP A 121 11.69 -20.51 19.47
CA TRP A 121 13.06 -20.23 19.91
C TRP A 121 13.68 -21.39 20.69
N HIS A 122 12.89 -22.15 21.44
CA HIS A 122 13.40 -23.34 22.13
C HIS A 122 13.89 -24.41 21.14
N GLU A 123 13.13 -24.64 20.08
CA GLU A 123 13.50 -25.58 19.02
C GLU A 123 14.74 -25.10 18.24
N ILE A 124 14.80 -23.81 17.89
CA ILE A 124 15.96 -23.20 17.21
C ILE A 124 17.24 -23.35 18.05
N ASN A 125 17.15 -23.10 19.36
CA ASN A 125 18.29 -23.25 20.28
C ASN A 125 18.74 -24.71 20.42
N LEU A 126 17.79 -25.66 20.46
CA LEU A 126 18.10 -27.09 20.47
C LEU A 126 18.82 -27.52 19.19
N LEU A 127 18.34 -27.06 18.03
CA LEU A 127 18.99 -27.30 16.74
C LEU A 127 20.41 -26.72 16.69
N SER A 128 20.61 -25.51 17.22
CA SER A 128 21.94 -24.89 17.30
C SER A 128 22.90 -25.67 18.20
N SER A 129 22.41 -26.27 19.29
CA SER A 129 23.23 -27.12 20.16
C SER A 129 23.61 -28.46 19.52
N GLN A 130 22.74 -29.00 18.66
CA GLN A 130 23.00 -30.24 17.91
C GLN A 130 23.95 -30.02 16.72
N HIS A 131 23.93 -28.83 16.13
CA HIS A 131 24.78 -28.44 15.00
C HIS A 131 25.57 -27.15 15.33
N PRO A 132 26.62 -27.25 16.17
CA PRO A 132 27.42 -26.09 16.57
C PRO A 132 27.98 -25.33 15.37
N ASN A 133 28.13 -24.02 15.50
CA ASN A 133 28.61 -23.07 14.48
C ASN A 133 27.65 -22.77 13.30
N ILE A 134 26.51 -23.45 13.14
CA ILE A 134 25.60 -23.16 12.01
C ILE A 134 24.67 -21.98 12.31
N LEU A 135 23.95 -22.04 13.43
CA LEU A 135 22.91 -21.06 13.78
C LEU A 135 23.36 -20.01 14.79
N GLU A 136 24.52 -20.18 15.42
CA GLU A 136 25.01 -19.30 16.50
C GLU A 136 25.03 -17.83 16.10
N GLY A 137 25.62 -17.51 14.93
CA GLY A 137 25.68 -16.14 14.42
C GLY A 137 24.30 -15.55 14.08
N LEU A 138 23.35 -16.39 13.61
CA LEU A 138 21.97 -15.95 13.37
C LEU A 138 21.24 -15.66 14.68
N ILE A 139 21.38 -16.53 15.67
CA ILE A 139 20.77 -16.38 17.01
C ILE A 139 21.33 -15.12 17.69
N GLU A 140 22.65 -14.94 17.68
CA GLU A 140 23.29 -13.74 18.22
C GLU A 140 22.78 -12.46 17.53
N THR A 141 22.70 -12.48 16.20
CA THR A 141 22.13 -11.37 15.42
C THR A 141 20.68 -11.08 15.84
N CYS A 142 19.84 -12.10 15.99
CA CYS A 142 18.45 -11.94 16.42
C CYS A 142 18.34 -11.37 17.84
N HIS A 143 19.20 -11.79 18.76
CA HIS A 143 19.25 -11.23 20.11
C HIS A 143 19.65 -9.75 20.11
N GLN A 144 20.58 -9.33 19.26
CA GLN A 144 20.92 -7.91 19.12
C GLN A 144 19.76 -7.11 18.55
N PHE A 145 19.01 -7.65 17.58
CA PHE A 145 17.77 -7.02 17.10
C PHE A 145 16.72 -6.87 18.22
N GLN A 146 16.53 -7.91 19.03
CA GLN A 146 15.60 -7.88 20.16
C GLN A 146 15.99 -6.83 21.19
N GLN A 147 17.27 -6.77 21.59
CA GLN A 147 17.76 -5.77 22.54
C GLN A 147 17.59 -4.36 21.99
N ALA A 148 18.02 -4.11 20.76
CA ALA A 148 17.90 -2.82 20.10
C ALA A 148 16.43 -2.34 19.98
N HIS A 149 15.50 -3.28 19.79
CA HIS A 149 14.06 -2.99 19.76
C HIS A 149 13.50 -2.63 21.14
N GLU A 150 13.87 -3.38 22.19
CA GLU A 150 13.42 -3.11 23.56
C GLU A 150 13.98 -1.78 24.11
N ASP A 151 15.23 -1.44 23.80
CA ASP A 151 15.81 -0.15 24.17
C ASP A 151 15.00 1.02 23.59
N ARG A 152 14.60 0.92 22.31
CA ARG A 152 13.78 1.93 21.63
C ARG A 152 12.37 2.00 22.19
N LYS A 153 11.74 0.86 22.50
CA LYS A 153 10.43 0.84 23.19
C LYS A 153 10.50 1.52 24.56
N GLY A 154 11.57 1.29 25.32
CA GLY A 154 11.77 1.95 26.61
C GLY A 154 11.83 3.48 26.49
N LEU A 155 12.45 3.99 25.42
CA LEU A 155 12.43 5.43 25.12
C LEU A 155 11.02 5.91 24.75
N ILE A 156 10.26 5.17 23.94
CA ILE A 156 8.87 5.53 23.61
C ILE A 156 8.03 5.61 24.88
N GLU A 157 8.12 4.63 25.77
CA GLU A 157 7.38 4.63 27.03
C GLU A 157 7.75 5.84 27.89
N LYS A 158 9.05 6.15 28.01
CA LYS A 158 9.54 7.32 28.75
C LYS A 158 8.95 8.63 28.22
N TYR A 159 9.04 8.89 26.92
CA TYR A 159 8.62 10.17 26.33
C TYR A 159 7.12 10.27 26.07
N SER A 160 6.40 9.15 25.99
CA SER A 160 4.94 9.13 25.86
C SER A 160 4.23 9.30 27.21
N ASN A 161 4.88 8.93 28.33
CA ASN A 161 4.25 8.97 29.66
C ASN A 161 3.61 10.32 30.04
N PRO A 162 4.22 11.50 29.80
CA PRO A 162 3.60 12.80 30.08
C PRO A 162 2.30 13.06 29.31
N PHE A 163 2.05 12.36 28.20
CA PHE A 163 0.87 12.54 27.36
C PHE A 163 -0.30 11.61 27.72
N LYS A 164 -0.18 10.79 28.78
CA LYS A 164 -1.30 9.96 29.26
C LYS A 164 -2.49 10.83 29.70
N ASP A 165 -2.21 11.93 30.41
CA ASP A 165 -3.22 12.85 30.96
C ASP A 165 -3.59 14.02 30.04
N ILE A 166 -2.91 14.15 28.89
CA ILE A 166 -3.24 15.13 27.85
C ILE A 166 -4.41 14.59 27.02
N THR A 167 -5.43 15.38 26.70
CA THR A 167 -6.56 14.88 25.88
C THR A 167 -6.13 14.60 24.44
N LEU A 168 -6.90 13.78 23.70
CA LEU A 168 -6.67 13.56 22.27
C LEU A 168 -6.60 14.88 21.46
N PHE A 169 -7.49 15.83 21.73
CA PHE A 169 -7.50 17.13 21.03
C PHE A 169 -6.23 17.95 21.32
N GLU A 170 -5.78 17.96 22.56
CA GLU A 170 -4.53 18.64 22.94
C GLU A 170 -3.31 17.96 22.32
N PHE A 171 -3.28 16.62 22.24
CA PHE A 171 -2.23 15.88 21.57
C PHE A 171 -2.15 16.22 20.06
N LEU A 172 -3.31 16.30 19.38
CA LEU A 172 -3.40 16.77 18.00
C LEU A 172 -2.91 18.23 17.87
N SER A 173 -3.22 19.08 18.83
CA SER A 173 -2.77 20.47 18.86
C SER A 173 -1.24 20.58 18.97
N PHE A 174 -0.60 19.80 19.83
CA PHE A 174 0.87 19.73 19.89
C PHE A 174 1.47 19.22 18.59
N SER A 175 0.86 18.20 17.97
CA SER A 175 1.30 17.73 16.66
C SER A 175 1.26 18.85 15.62
N ALA A 176 0.18 19.63 15.57
CA ALA A 176 0.05 20.73 14.64
C ALA A 176 1.17 21.76 14.79
N VAL A 177 1.45 22.20 16.02
CA VAL A 177 2.52 23.17 16.31
C VAL A 177 3.90 22.60 15.97
N TYR A 178 4.16 21.33 16.31
CA TYR A 178 5.39 20.62 15.97
C TYR A 178 5.68 20.69 14.47
N PHE A 179 4.68 20.46 13.61
CA PHE A 179 4.91 20.47 12.17
C PHE A 179 5.34 21.85 11.66
N PHE A 180 4.68 22.93 12.07
CA PHE A 180 5.07 24.28 11.64
C PHE A 180 6.46 24.68 12.16
N LYS A 181 6.81 24.35 13.41
CA LYS A 181 8.17 24.56 13.95
C LYS A 181 9.24 23.92 13.05
N TYR A 182 9.04 22.64 12.72
CA TYR A 182 10.02 21.85 11.96
C TYR A 182 9.88 21.95 10.44
N GLN A 183 9.05 22.87 9.92
CA GLN A 183 9.22 23.40 8.56
C GLN A 183 10.42 24.35 8.48
N ILE A 184 10.73 25.07 9.57
CA ILE A 184 11.81 26.07 9.63
C ILE A 184 13.07 25.50 10.28
N GLU A 185 12.94 24.84 11.44
CA GLU A 185 14.11 24.44 12.25
C GLU A 185 14.79 23.12 11.85
N GLN A 186 14.25 22.38 10.86
CA GLN A 186 14.67 21.02 10.48
C GLN A 186 14.74 20.02 11.66
N ALA A 187 13.88 19.00 11.65
CA ALA A 187 13.93 17.96 12.66
C ALA A 187 15.11 17.00 12.38
N ILE A 188 15.95 16.72 13.38
CA ILE A 188 17.17 15.90 13.23
C ILE A 188 17.04 14.56 13.98
N SER A 189 17.33 13.45 13.29
CA SER A 189 17.33 12.08 13.83
C SER A 189 18.52 11.81 14.77
N PHE A 190 18.62 10.61 15.33
CA PHE A 190 19.72 10.26 16.24
C PHE A 190 21.07 10.11 15.54
N ASP A 191 21.07 9.81 14.25
CA ASP A 191 22.27 9.71 13.39
C ASP A 191 22.70 11.06 12.79
N GLY A 192 21.99 12.15 13.08
CA GLY A 192 22.28 13.48 12.54
C GLY A 192 21.64 13.79 11.18
N GLY A 193 20.89 12.85 10.60
CA GLY A 193 20.11 13.07 9.38
C GLY A 193 18.88 13.97 9.59
N VAL A 194 18.36 14.54 8.49
CA VAL A 194 17.09 15.27 8.53
C VAL A 194 15.93 14.27 8.46
N ILE A 195 15.00 14.39 9.40
CA ILE A 195 13.79 13.56 9.42
C ILE A 195 12.87 14.01 8.28
N SER A 196 12.64 13.10 7.33
CA SER A 196 11.75 13.31 6.19
C SER A 196 10.29 13.52 6.61
N VAL A 197 9.49 14.18 5.76
CA VAL A 197 8.04 14.36 5.98
C VAL A 197 7.33 13.00 6.09
N ASN A 198 7.70 12.02 5.28
CA ASN A 198 7.13 10.67 5.32
C ASN A 198 7.41 9.97 6.65
N SER A 199 8.64 10.10 7.17
CA SER A 199 9.01 9.53 8.47
C SER A 199 8.23 10.23 9.61
N LYS A 200 8.07 11.57 9.56
CA LYS A 200 7.23 12.29 10.53
C LYS A 200 5.78 11.83 10.48
N LEU A 201 5.23 11.61 9.29
CA LEU A 201 3.84 11.21 9.10
C LEU A 201 3.56 9.78 9.60
N ARG A 202 4.47 8.86 9.35
CA ARG A 202 4.42 7.49 9.90
C ARG A 202 4.49 7.53 11.42
N ALA A 203 5.47 8.24 11.96
CA ALA A 203 5.63 8.37 13.41
C ALA A 203 4.40 8.99 14.07
N LEU A 204 3.85 10.05 13.49
CA LEU A 204 2.62 10.65 14.00
C LEU A 204 1.44 9.67 13.98
N THR A 205 1.31 8.87 12.92
CA THR A 205 0.25 7.86 12.81
C THR A 205 0.33 6.87 13.97
N GLU A 206 1.52 6.31 14.24
CA GLU A 206 1.74 5.40 15.36
C GLU A 206 1.47 6.06 16.72
N LEU A 207 1.91 7.30 16.91
CA LEU A 207 1.69 8.05 18.15
C LEU A 207 0.22 8.39 18.39
N ILE A 208 -0.54 8.71 17.34
CA ILE A 208 -1.99 8.93 17.47
C ILE A 208 -2.70 7.61 17.74
N HIS A 209 -2.31 6.50 17.11
CA HIS A 209 -2.86 5.18 17.45
C HIS A 209 -2.55 4.80 18.90
N TRP A 210 -1.32 5.06 19.37
CA TRP A 210 -0.97 4.93 20.78
C TRP A 210 -1.89 5.80 21.64
N LYS A 211 -2.10 7.06 21.28
CA LYS A 211 -2.94 7.96 22.06
C LYS A 211 -4.39 7.48 22.11
N LEU A 212 -4.94 7.00 20.99
CA LEU A 212 -6.30 6.47 20.89
C LEU A 212 -6.50 5.22 21.75
N LYS A 213 -5.50 4.34 21.86
CA LYS A 213 -5.54 3.17 22.76
C LYS A 213 -5.67 3.58 24.22
N HIS A 214 -5.01 4.68 24.60
CA HIS A 214 -4.94 5.19 25.98
C HIS A 214 -5.93 6.32 26.29
N SER A 215 -6.76 6.74 25.33
CA SER A 215 -7.72 7.83 25.54
C SER A 215 -8.98 7.33 26.26
N PRO A 216 -9.42 8.00 27.33
CA PRO A 216 -10.70 7.69 27.98
C PRO A 216 -11.88 8.10 27.10
N ASP A 217 -13.07 7.54 27.37
CA ASP A 217 -14.29 7.83 26.58
C ASP A 217 -14.66 9.34 26.58
N SER A 218 -14.28 10.07 27.64
CA SER A 218 -14.49 11.52 27.76
C SER A 218 -13.78 12.36 26.69
N ASP A 219 -12.69 11.85 26.09
CA ASP A 219 -11.92 12.55 25.05
C ASP A 219 -12.69 12.62 23.73
N PHE A 220 -13.62 11.68 23.49
CA PHE A 220 -14.45 11.66 22.29
C PHE A 220 -15.71 12.54 22.42
N HIS A 221 -15.91 13.18 23.56
CA HIS A 221 -17.02 14.10 23.83
C HIS A 221 -16.53 15.56 23.78
N LEU A 222 -16.03 15.99 22.62
CA LEU A 222 -15.51 17.34 22.40
C LEU A 222 -16.65 18.38 22.35
N ASN A 223 -16.42 19.58 22.90
CA ASN A 223 -17.31 20.73 22.81
C ASN A 223 -16.52 22.04 22.93
N ASP A 224 -17.14 23.17 22.56
CA ASP A 224 -16.49 24.48 22.51
C ASP A 224 -15.84 24.89 23.83
N ASN A 225 -16.42 24.52 24.98
CA ASN A 225 -15.85 24.82 26.29
C ASN A 225 -14.57 24.03 26.56
N LYS A 226 -14.55 22.73 26.22
CA LYS A 226 -13.33 21.90 26.31
C LYS A 226 -12.26 22.43 25.36
N ILE A 227 -12.62 22.72 24.10
CA ILE A 227 -11.70 23.26 23.11
C ILE A 227 -11.09 24.58 23.60
N SER A 228 -11.92 25.53 24.02
CA SER A 228 -11.47 26.85 24.50
C SER A 228 -10.52 26.73 25.70
N LYS A 229 -10.81 25.84 26.65
CA LYS A 229 -9.95 25.58 27.80
C LYS A 229 -8.60 24.98 27.39
N SER A 230 -8.60 23.98 26.51
CA SER A 230 -7.39 23.35 25.99
C SER A 230 -6.53 24.34 25.20
N LEU A 231 -7.15 25.15 24.33
CA LEU A 231 -6.45 26.18 23.57
C LEU A 231 -5.83 27.23 24.49
N LYS A 232 -6.59 27.76 25.45
CA LYS A 232 -6.08 28.74 26.41
C LYS A 232 -4.90 28.19 27.22
N LYS A 233 -4.97 26.92 27.63
CA LYS A 233 -3.97 26.31 28.51
C LYS A 233 -2.66 25.99 27.78
N TYR A 234 -2.73 25.47 26.55
CA TYR A 234 -1.56 24.91 25.88
C TYR A 234 -1.26 25.55 24.53
N HIS A 235 -2.26 25.88 23.72
CA HIS A 235 -2.04 26.34 22.35
C HIS A 235 -1.74 27.85 22.27
N ALA A 236 -2.51 28.67 22.97
CA ALA A 236 -2.34 30.12 22.98
C ALA A 236 -0.94 30.55 23.48
N PRO A 237 -0.38 29.94 24.56
CA PRO A 237 0.99 30.25 24.98
C PRO A 237 2.07 29.87 23.95
N LEU A 238 1.82 28.91 23.07
CA LEU A 238 2.77 28.47 22.03
C LEU A 238 2.68 29.31 20.74
N VAL A 239 1.49 29.87 20.46
CA VAL A 239 1.19 30.50 19.18
C VAL A 239 1.17 32.01 19.26
N PHE A 240 0.70 32.60 20.36
CA PHE A 240 0.62 34.04 20.50
C PHE A 240 1.77 34.57 21.35
N PRO A 241 2.53 35.57 20.86
CA PRO A 241 3.53 36.23 21.68
C PRO A 241 2.84 36.92 22.87
N SER A 242 3.11 36.46 24.08
CA SER A 242 2.54 37.04 25.31
C SER A 242 3.56 36.97 26.45
N ASN A 243 3.33 37.78 27.50
CA ASN A 243 4.10 37.74 28.74
C ASN A 243 3.54 36.71 29.74
N GLU A 244 2.55 35.90 29.34
CA GLU A 244 2.00 34.83 30.18
C GLU A 244 2.98 33.66 30.27
N ASP A 245 2.92 32.89 31.36
CA ASP A 245 3.80 31.75 31.58
C ASP A 245 3.53 30.63 30.56
N SER A 246 4.48 30.40 29.64
CA SER A 246 4.45 29.34 28.64
C SER A 246 5.23 28.08 29.05
N ALA A 247 5.86 28.04 30.22
CA ALA A 247 6.85 27.03 30.58
C ALA A 247 6.32 25.59 30.48
N VAL A 248 5.08 25.36 30.88
CA VAL A 248 4.43 24.04 30.80
C VAL A 248 4.19 23.64 29.34
N ALA A 249 3.68 24.56 28.52
CA ALA A 249 3.38 24.30 27.12
C ALA A 249 4.67 24.07 26.31
N ASP A 250 5.71 24.87 26.55
CA ASP A 250 7.03 24.72 25.93
C ASP A 250 7.69 23.39 26.32
N SER A 251 7.64 23.03 27.60
CA SER A 251 8.15 21.74 28.10
C SER A 251 7.45 20.55 27.42
N LEU A 252 6.13 20.62 27.27
CA LEU A 252 5.36 19.58 26.57
C LEU A 252 5.65 19.55 25.07
N LEU A 253 5.80 20.69 24.39
CA LEU A 253 6.17 20.73 22.97
C LEU A 253 7.58 20.15 22.74
N ASN A 254 8.53 20.45 23.61
CA ASN A 254 9.88 19.86 23.57
C ASN A 254 9.81 18.34 23.81
N THR A 255 9.03 17.90 24.80
CA THR A 255 8.82 16.47 25.07
C THR A 255 8.13 15.76 23.90
N PHE A 256 7.17 16.40 23.24
CA PHE A 256 6.53 15.89 22.03
C PHE A 256 7.55 15.76 20.88
N SER A 257 8.47 16.72 20.77
CA SER A 257 9.52 16.70 19.75
C SER A 257 10.48 15.53 19.96
N GLU A 258 10.86 15.24 21.20
CA GLU A 258 11.63 14.05 21.55
C GLU A 258 10.84 12.76 21.29
N LEU A 259 9.56 12.72 21.63
CA LEU A 259 8.69 11.57 21.34
C LEU A 259 8.61 11.28 19.83
N MET A 260 8.43 12.32 19.00
CA MET A 260 8.46 12.20 17.53
C MET A 260 9.80 11.63 17.06
N LYS A 261 10.92 12.13 17.57
CA LYS A 261 12.26 11.66 17.21
C LYS A 261 12.47 10.19 17.56
N VAL A 262 12.04 9.77 18.76
CA VAL A 262 12.13 8.37 19.19
C VAL A 262 11.18 7.46 18.38
N GLN A 263 9.99 7.94 18.03
CA GLN A 263 9.09 7.17 17.17
C GLN A 263 9.65 6.99 15.76
N VAL A 264 10.24 8.03 15.19
CA VAL A 264 10.96 7.91 13.91
C VAL A 264 12.08 6.86 14.02
N GLU A 265 12.85 6.88 15.10
CA GLU A 265 13.94 5.93 15.31
C GLU A 265 13.48 4.47 15.33
N ILE A 266 12.39 4.14 16.02
CA ILE A 266 11.86 2.77 16.02
C ILE A 266 11.25 2.40 14.66
N ASP A 267 10.54 3.33 14.01
CA ASP A 267 9.95 3.10 12.69
C ASP A 267 11.02 2.83 11.63
N GLU A 268 12.10 3.62 11.62
CA GLU A 268 13.23 3.44 10.70
C GLU A 268 14.06 2.20 11.06
N PHE A 269 14.23 1.87 12.34
CA PHE A 269 14.85 0.59 12.73
C PHE A 269 14.08 -0.62 12.18
N LEU A 270 12.75 -0.62 12.30
CA LEU A 270 11.90 -1.67 11.74
C LEU A 270 12.01 -1.70 10.21
N SER A 271 11.91 -0.53 9.55
CA SER A 271 11.85 -0.43 8.09
C SER A 271 13.18 -0.65 7.38
N GLN A 272 14.30 -0.20 7.97
CA GLN A 272 15.63 -0.22 7.36
C GLN A 272 16.50 -1.35 7.87
N SER A 273 16.21 -1.94 9.03
CA SER A 273 17.03 -3.03 9.58
C SER A 273 16.25 -4.35 9.67
N VAL A 274 15.08 -4.36 10.33
CA VAL A 274 14.35 -5.60 10.60
C VAL A 274 13.71 -6.18 9.32
N HIS A 275 12.98 -5.38 8.54
CA HIS A 275 12.37 -5.88 7.31
C HIS A 275 13.42 -6.35 6.28
N PRO A 276 14.52 -5.63 6.01
CA PRO A 276 15.56 -6.13 5.13
C PRO A 276 16.23 -7.39 5.69
N PHE A 277 16.45 -7.49 7.00
CA PHE A 277 16.88 -8.75 7.62
C PHE A 277 15.91 -9.90 7.33
N CYS A 278 14.60 -9.68 7.40
CA CYS A 278 13.62 -10.75 7.16
C CYS A 278 13.52 -11.18 5.68
N PHE A 279 13.63 -10.23 4.73
CA PHE A 279 13.16 -10.46 3.36
C PHE A 279 14.17 -10.19 2.24
N ASP A 280 15.26 -9.47 2.53
CA ASP A 280 16.29 -9.14 1.54
C ASP A 280 17.44 -10.15 1.63
N ASP A 281 17.41 -11.13 0.73
CA ASP A 281 18.43 -12.18 0.68
C ASP A 281 19.80 -11.67 0.17
N SER A 282 19.88 -10.44 -0.36
CA SER A 282 21.14 -9.82 -0.78
C SER A 282 21.96 -9.26 0.39
N LEU A 283 21.36 -9.21 1.59
CA LEU A 283 21.98 -8.70 2.81
C LEU A 283 22.34 -9.85 3.75
N GLN A 284 23.56 -9.80 4.29
CA GLN A 284 23.98 -10.64 5.40
C GLN A 284 24.26 -9.78 6.62
N PHE A 285 23.43 -9.96 7.64
CA PHE A 285 23.60 -9.32 8.94
C PHE A 285 24.55 -10.15 9.81
N SER A 286 25.36 -9.46 10.61
CA SER A 286 26.27 -10.04 11.59
C SER A 286 26.54 -9.07 12.73
N VAL A 287 27.03 -9.59 13.85
CA VAL A 287 27.41 -8.77 15.02
C VAL A 287 28.92 -8.55 14.99
N LYS A 288 29.36 -7.29 14.93
CA LYS A 288 30.77 -6.89 14.99
C LYS A 288 30.95 -5.92 16.17
N SER A 289 31.81 -6.27 17.13
CA SER A 289 32.06 -5.48 18.34
C SER A 289 30.78 -5.10 19.13
N GLY A 290 29.83 -6.04 19.24
CA GLY A 290 28.56 -5.81 19.94
C GLY A 290 27.57 -4.92 19.19
N ARG A 291 27.78 -4.66 17.89
CA ARG A 291 26.87 -3.87 17.05
C ARG A 291 26.40 -4.67 15.85
N LEU A 292 25.13 -4.49 15.48
CA LEU A 292 24.59 -5.00 14.22
C LEU A 292 25.30 -4.31 13.05
N THR A 293 25.79 -5.12 12.14
CA THR A 293 26.38 -4.70 10.87
C THR A 293 25.80 -5.57 9.76
N PHE A 294 25.82 -5.09 8.53
CA PHE A 294 25.46 -5.91 7.39
C PHE A 294 26.41 -5.66 6.22
N ASP A 295 26.65 -6.73 5.47
CA ASP A 295 27.36 -6.71 4.21
C ASP A 295 26.33 -6.95 3.09
N ARG A 296 26.56 -6.34 1.93
CA ARG A 296 25.66 -6.40 0.77
C ARG A 296 26.37 -7.04 -0.41
N PHE A 297 25.77 -8.07 -0.99
CA PHE A 297 26.35 -8.81 -2.11
C PHE A 297 25.86 -8.33 -3.48
N ASP A 298 24.67 -7.73 -3.53
CA ASP A 298 24.05 -7.26 -4.78
C ASP A 298 23.47 -5.84 -4.62
N LYS A 299 23.68 -4.99 -5.62
CA LYS A 299 23.14 -3.62 -5.69
C LYS A 299 21.79 -3.56 -6.44
N GLY A 300 21.33 -4.64 -7.09
CA GLY A 300 20.14 -4.67 -7.93
C GLY A 300 18.82 -4.24 -7.24
N ILE A 301 18.63 -4.60 -5.96
CA ILE A 301 17.38 -4.32 -5.23
C ILE A 301 17.18 -2.82 -4.94
N ILE A 302 18.26 -2.04 -4.70
CA ILE A 302 18.13 -0.57 -4.56
C ILE A 302 17.67 0.03 -5.88
N ASN A 303 18.26 -0.41 -6.99
CA ASN A 303 17.91 0.08 -8.31
C ASN A 303 16.43 -0.17 -8.63
N ASN A 304 15.85 -1.30 -8.22
CA ASN A 304 14.43 -1.58 -8.43
C ASN A 304 13.51 -0.64 -7.64
N TRP A 305 13.86 -0.29 -6.40
CA TRP A 305 13.05 0.62 -5.58
C TRP A 305 13.03 2.03 -6.17
N ASP A 306 14.19 2.58 -6.47
CA ASP A 306 14.31 3.92 -7.06
C ASP A 306 13.66 3.97 -8.45
N ARG A 307 13.87 2.93 -9.26
CA ARG A 307 13.19 2.77 -10.56
C ARG A 307 11.66 2.79 -10.41
N ASN A 308 11.10 2.02 -9.48
CA ASN A 308 9.65 1.97 -9.29
C ASN A 308 9.10 3.29 -8.75
N GLY A 309 9.85 3.99 -7.87
CA GLY A 309 9.50 5.33 -7.40
C GLY A 309 9.44 6.35 -8.54
N ASN A 310 10.44 6.34 -9.44
CA ASN A 310 10.46 7.20 -10.61
C ASN A 310 9.31 6.88 -11.57
N ARG A 311 9.03 5.59 -11.83
CA ARG A 311 7.86 5.18 -12.65
C ARG A 311 6.54 5.66 -12.06
N GLN A 312 6.39 5.61 -10.73
CA GLN A 312 5.19 6.10 -10.06
C GLN A 312 5.02 7.62 -10.25
N GLN A 313 6.10 8.40 -10.25
CA GLN A 313 6.04 9.83 -10.55
C GLN A 313 5.62 10.08 -12.02
N LEU A 314 6.18 9.32 -12.96
CA LEU A 314 5.80 9.42 -14.38
C LEU A 314 4.33 9.09 -14.61
N LEU A 315 3.79 8.08 -13.93
CA LEU A 315 2.37 7.72 -14.02
C LEU A 315 1.44 8.79 -13.46
N LYS A 316 1.83 9.49 -12.39
CA LYS A 316 1.09 10.67 -11.91
C LYS A 316 1.01 11.74 -12.99
N GLY A 317 2.13 11.99 -13.66
CA GLY A 317 2.20 12.88 -14.81
C GLY A 317 1.28 12.42 -15.96
N TYR A 318 1.33 11.14 -16.31
CA TYR A 318 0.48 10.53 -17.33
C TYR A 318 -1.02 10.79 -17.09
N TRP A 319 -1.53 10.46 -15.90
CA TRP A 319 -2.93 10.67 -15.58
C TRP A 319 -3.30 12.16 -15.55
N PHE A 320 -2.40 13.01 -15.08
CA PHE A 320 -2.60 14.47 -15.08
C PHE A 320 -2.68 15.03 -16.50
N ASN A 321 -1.80 14.62 -17.41
CA ASN A 321 -1.77 15.13 -18.77
C ASN A 321 -3.01 14.72 -19.56
N ILE A 322 -3.47 13.47 -19.42
CA ILE A 322 -4.74 13.03 -20.02
C ILE A 322 -5.93 13.80 -19.42
N ALA A 323 -5.92 14.04 -18.11
CA ALA A 323 -6.95 14.82 -17.45
C ALA A 323 -6.99 16.28 -17.94
N MET A 324 -5.84 16.86 -18.28
CA MET A 324 -5.76 18.19 -18.88
C MET A 324 -6.47 18.23 -20.23
N GLU A 325 -6.25 17.23 -21.09
CA GLU A 325 -6.93 17.13 -22.37
C GLU A 325 -8.45 16.97 -22.19
N GLU A 326 -8.90 16.10 -21.26
CA GLU A 326 -10.33 15.94 -20.96
C GLU A 326 -10.94 17.24 -20.42
N PHE A 327 -10.21 17.95 -19.55
CA PHE A 327 -10.62 19.24 -19.00
C PHE A 327 -10.82 20.28 -20.10
N ILE A 328 -9.87 20.42 -21.02
CA ILE A 328 -9.95 21.34 -22.16
C ILE A 328 -11.11 20.93 -23.08
N ALA A 329 -11.21 19.65 -23.44
CA ALA A 329 -12.23 19.13 -24.34
C ALA A 329 -13.66 19.28 -23.77
N SER A 330 -13.82 19.28 -22.44
CA SER A 330 -15.12 19.51 -21.80
C SER A 330 -15.66 20.94 -21.95
N GLY A 331 -14.81 21.89 -22.39
CA GLY A 331 -15.15 23.30 -22.58
C GLY A 331 -15.22 24.12 -21.28
N ILE A 332 -14.97 23.51 -20.12
CA ILE A 332 -15.05 24.19 -18.81
C ILE A 332 -13.80 25.02 -18.48
N ALA A 333 -12.72 24.91 -19.27
CA ALA A 333 -11.49 25.66 -19.07
C ALA A 333 -11.68 27.19 -19.08
N SER A 334 -12.72 27.68 -19.77
CA SER A 334 -13.08 29.11 -19.80
C SER A 334 -14.08 29.53 -18.72
N VAL A 335 -14.56 28.58 -17.90
CA VAL A 335 -15.58 28.84 -16.89
C VAL A 335 -14.92 29.21 -15.56
N GLN A 336 -15.33 30.34 -15.00
CA GLN A 336 -14.91 30.79 -13.69
C GLN A 336 -15.23 29.74 -12.60
N MET A 337 -14.20 29.29 -11.88
CA MET A 337 -14.32 28.29 -10.80
C MET A 337 -14.09 28.93 -9.43
N GLY A 338 -15.17 29.21 -8.69
CA GLY A 338 -15.10 29.94 -7.42
C GLY A 338 -14.85 31.44 -7.62
N SER A 339 -14.26 32.11 -6.63
CA SER A 339 -13.90 33.53 -6.74
C SER A 339 -12.75 33.73 -7.74
N ALA A 340 -12.61 34.95 -8.28
CA ALA A 340 -11.50 35.30 -9.18
C ALA A 340 -10.13 34.96 -8.57
N GLU A 341 -10.00 35.17 -7.25
CA GLU A 341 -8.77 34.91 -6.49
C GLU A 341 -8.43 33.41 -6.31
N ASN A 342 -9.42 32.53 -6.40
CA ASN A 342 -9.24 31.09 -6.22
C ASN A 342 -9.37 30.32 -7.54
N HIS A 343 -9.57 31.01 -8.66
CA HIS A 343 -9.89 30.41 -9.94
C HIS A 343 -8.85 29.37 -10.37
N ASP A 344 -7.60 29.77 -10.44
CA ASP A 344 -6.51 28.95 -10.97
C ASP A 344 -6.27 27.72 -10.08
N SER A 345 -6.25 27.91 -8.76
CA SER A 345 -6.11 26.82 -7.79
C SER A 345 -7.29 25.83 -7.86
N ASN A 346 -8.52 26.34 -8.06
CA ASN A 346 -9.69 25.48 -8.21
C ASN A 346 -9.70 24.72 -9.54
N GLN A 347 -9.25 25.33 -10.64
CA GLN A 347 -9.08 24.63 -11.92
C GLN A 347 -8.06 23.50 -11.78
N PHE A 348 -6.93 23.78 -11.13
CA PHE A 348 -5.89 22.79 -10.88
C PHE A 348 -6.40 21.62 -10.03
N ALA A 349 -7.12 21.91 -8.93
CA ALA A 349 -7.80 20.91 -8.12
C ALA A 349 -8.80 20.08 -8.93
N TYR A 350 -9.52 20.70 -9.86
CA TYR A 350 -10.45 20.01 -10.76
C TYR A 350 -9.75 19.03 -11.69
N ILE A 351 -8.64 19.45 -12.31
CA ILE A 351 -7.84 18.59 -13.20
C ILE A 351 -7.26 17.40 -12.41
N LYS A 352 -6.73 17.62 -11.20
CA LYS A 352 -6.26 16.53 -10.32
C LYS A 352 -7.38 15.55 -9.97
N ALA A 353 -8.58 16.04 -9.70
CA ALA A 353 -9.74 15.19 -9.46
C ALA A 353 -10.15 14.37 -10.69
N ILE A 354 -10.03 14.91 -11.91
CA ILE A 354 -10.22 14.15 -13.16
C ILE A 354 -9.14 13.07 -13.27
N ALA A 355 -7.87 13.42 -13.06
CA ALA A 355 -6.74 12.49 -13.16
C ALA A 355 -6.93 11.26 -12.26
N THR A 356 -7.22 11.48 -10.98
CA THR A 356 -7.47 10.39 -10.04
C THR A 356 -8.75 9.62 -10.38
N LYS A 357 -9.80 10.28 -10.87
CA LYS A 357 -11.01 9.59 -11.34
C LYS A 357 -10.67 8.65 -12.51
N LEU A 358 -9.92 9.12 -13.49
CA LEU A 358 -9.52 8.33 -14.66
C LEU A 358 -8.71 7.09 -14.24
N GLU A 359 -7.72 7.29 -13.37
CA GLU A 359 -6.93 6.20 -12.79
C GLU A 359 -7.84 5.17 -12.08
N LEU A 360 -8.71 5.63 -11.17
CA LEU A 360 -9.64 4.76 -10.44
C LEU A 360 -10.60 3.98 -11.37
N GLN A 361 -11.08 4.63 -12.42
CA GLN A 361 -12.02 4.01 -13.36
C GLN A 361 -11.32 3.01 -14.28
N LYS A 362 -10.12 3.33 -14.78
CA LYS A 362 -9.36 2.53 -15.76
C LYS A 362 -8.53 1.41 -15.14
N LEU A 363 -7.95 1.64 -13.97
CA LEU A 363 -7.05 0.70 -13.32
C LEU A 363 -7.76 -0.16 -12.28
N TYR A 364 -8.75 0.40 -11.60
CA TYR A 364 -9.43 -0.25 -10.47
C TYR A 364 -10.90 -0.57 -10.74
N GLY A 365 -11.42 -0.30 -11.94
CA GLY A 365 -12.78 -0.66 -12.33
C GLY A 365 -13.86 0.00 -11.47
N PHE A 366 -13.60 1.19 -10.92
CA PHE A 366 -14.61 1.94 -10.17
C PHE A 366 -15.64 2.58 -11.10
N GLU A 367 -16.87 2.72 -10.61
CA GLU A 367 -17.95 3.43 -11.29
C GLU A 367 -18.01 4.89 -10.84
N GLU A 368 -18.92 5.67 -11.42
CA GLU A 368 -19.18 7.05 -11.01
C GLU A 368 -19.62 7.15 -9.55
N PHE A 369 -20.37 6.16 -9.06
CA PHE A 369 -20.85 6.10 -7.69
C PHE A 369 -20.27 4.91 -6.93
N VAL A 370 -19.84 5.16 -5.70
CA VAL A 370 -19.35 4.12 -4.78
C VAL A 370 -20.27 4.02 -3.58
N LYS A 371 -20.74 2.81 -3.29
CA LYS A 371 -21.54 2.53 -2.09
C LYS A 371 -20.63 2.23 -0.89
N LEU A 372 -20.78 3.02 0.16
CA LEU A 372 -20.11 2.83 1.44
C LEU A 372 -20.82 1.77 2.31
N GLU A 373 -20.12 1.24 3.31
CA GLU A 373 -20.67 0.25 4.25
C GLU A 373 -21.85 0.78 5.07
N ASN A 374 -21.84 2.08 5.38
CA ASN A 374 -22.93 2.77 6.05
C ASN A 374 -24.14 3.05 5.13
N GLY A 375 -24.09 2.62 3.87
CA GLY A 375 -25.17 2.70 2.90
C GLY A 375 -25.20 3.97 2.06
N PHE A 376 -24.32 4.94 2.31
CA PHE A 376 -24.21 6.13 1.46
C PHE A 376 -23.72 5.77 0.05
N ASN A 377 -24.31 6.42 -0.95
CA ASN A 377 -23.78 6.43 -2.31
C ASN A 377 -23.02 7.74 -2.52
N VAL A 378 -21.74 7.62 -2.82
CA VAL A 378 -20.82 8.75 -2.98
C VAL A 378 -20.51 8.91 -4.46
N ASN A 379 -20.73 10.11 -5.01
CA ASN A 379 -20.21 10.45 -6.34
C ASN A 379 -18.68 10.57 -6.24
N LEU A 380 -17.97 9.69 -6.95
CA LEU A 380 -16.53 9.54 -6.82
C LEU A 380 -15.80 10.83 -7.22
N PHE A 381 -16.19 11.45 -8.33
CA PHE A 381 -15.58 12.69 -8.79
C PHE A 381 -15.75 13.82 -7.77
N GLN A 382 -16.95 14.01 -7.22
CA GLN A 382 -17.19 15.04 -6.21
C GLN A 382 -16.43 14.76 -4.91
N ALA A 383 -16.26 13.51 -4.52
CA ALA A 383 -15.43 13.16 -3.37
C ALA A 383 -13.96 13.51 -3.63
N LEU A 384 -13.39 13.15 -4.78
CA LEU A 384 -12.02 13.50 -5.16
C LEU A 384 -11.82 15.01 -5.24
N LEU A 385 -12.72 15.72 -5.92
CA LEU A 385 -12.71 17.18 -6.02
C LEU A 385 -12.76 17.84 -4.65
N SER A 386 -13.59 17.36 -3.73
CA SER A 386 -13.66 17.91 -2.38
C SER A 386 -12.34 17.80 -1.62
N LEU A 387 -11.58 16.72 -1.83
CA LEU A 387 -10.28 16.53 -1.21
C LEU A 387 -9.29 17.54 -1.81
N GLU A 388 -9.19 17.62 -3.13
CA GLU A 388 -8.30 18.55 -3.84
C GLU A 388 -8.60 20.02 -3.51
N LEU A 389 -9.89 20.39 -3.40
CA LEU A 389 -10.29 21.74 -2.96
C LEU A 389 -9.89 22.01 -1.50
N MET A 390 -9.98 21.01 -0.61
CA MET A 390 -9.45 21.14 0.75
C MET A 390 -7.92 21.29 0.73
N VAL A 391 -7.19 20.51 -0.09
CA VAL A 391 -5.73 20.66 -0.24
C VAL A 391 -5.39 22.09 -0.66
N ALA A 392 -5.99 22.58 -1.75
CA ALA A 392 -5.76 23.92 -2.27
C ALA A 392 -6.05 25.01 -1.22
N PHE A 393 -7.16 24.89 -0.49
CA PHE A 393 -7.53 25.82 0.56
C PHE A 393 -6.48 25.87 1.68
N TYR A 394 -6.11 24.72 2.26
CA TYR A 394 -5.17 24.70 3.39
C TYR A 394 -3.73 25.04 2.96
N LEU A 395 -3.35 24.73 1.71
CA LEU A 395 -2.07 25.16 1.16
C LEU A 395 -1.97 26.68 1.14
N LYS A 396 -2.95 27.36 0.53
CA LYS A 396 -2.98 28.83 0.43
C LYS A 396 -3.18 29.52 1.79
N GLU A 397 -4.24 29.16 2.50
CA GLU A 397 -4.72 29.93 3.66
C GLU A 397 -3.91 29.67 4.94
N ASN A 398 -3.18 28.56 5.02
CA ASN A 398 -2.38 28.18 6.18
C ASN A 398 -0.89 28.06 5.86
N ILE A 399 -0.50 27.28 4.85
CA ILE A 399 0.92 26.95 4.62
C ILE A 399 1.67 28.10 3.96
N GLU A 400 1.18 28.60 2.83
CA GLU A 400 1.75 29.75 2.13
C GLU A 400 1.66 31.02 2.98
N ALA A 401 0.52 31.24 3.63
CA ALA A 401 0.35 32.34 4.59
C ALA A 401 1.40 32.27 5.72
N PHE A 402 1.69 31.08 6.25
CA PHE A 402 2.74 30.90 7.25
C PHE A 402 4.12 31.25 6.71
N TYR A 403 4.50 30.75 5.52
CA TYR A 403 5.79 31.09 4.91
C TYR A 403 5.92 32.58 4.62
N TYR A 404 4.85 33.22 4.17
CA TYR A 404 4.80 34.67 3.97
C TYR A 404 5.07 35.42 5.29
N GLU A 405 4.35 35.11 6.37
CA GLU A 405 4.60 35.76 7.66
C GLU A 405 6.01 35.45 8.20
N GLN A 406 6.47 34.20 8.04
CA GLN A 406 7.80 33.77 8.50
C GLN A 406 8.92 34.57 7.82
N ALA A 407 8.79 34.85 6.52
CA ALA A 407 9.75 35.69 5.79
C ALA A 407 9.79 37.13 6.31
N GLN A 408 8.69 37.63 6.90
CA GLN A 408 8.61 38.99 7.45
C GLN A 408 9.17 39.07 8.88
N VAL A 409 8.84 38.10 9.74
CA VAL A 409 9.13 38.18 11.18
C VAL A 409 10.34 37.36 11.62
N GLY A 410 10.84 36.45 10.79
CA GLY A 410 12.05 35.64 11.04
C GLY A 410 11.92 34.60 12.16
N ASP A 411 10.70 34.37 12.67
CA ASP A 411 10.42 33.52 13.82
C ASP A 411 9.14 32.72 13.57
N TRP A 412 9.21 31.39 13.72
CA TRP A 412 8.09 30.51 13.37
C TRP A 412 6.90 30.67 14.33
N GLN A 413 7.12 30.94 15.62
CA GLN A 413 6.03 31.13 16.58
C GLN A 413 5.23 32.37 16.24
N LYS A 414 5.93 33.50 16.05
CA LYS A 414 5.32 34.77 15.63
C LYS A 414 4.59 34.63 14.30
N ALA A 415 5.15 33.90 13.33
CA ALA A 415 4.52 33.70 12.03
C ALA A 415 3.16 32.98 12.16
N ILE A 416 3.09 31.87 12.92
CA ILE A 416 1.82 31.18 13.18
C ILE A 416 0.83 32.11 13.88
N GLY A 417 1.30 32.85 14.91
CA GLY A 417 0.48 33.81 15.64
C GLY A 417 -0.13 34.87 14.74
N MET A 418 0.65 35.42 13.80
CA MET A 418 0.19 36.40 12.83
C MET A 418 -0.85 35.83 11.86
N VAL A 419 -0.64 34.61 11.35
CA VAL A 419 -1.64 33.92 10.49
C VAL A 419 -2.96 33.74 11.25
N ALA A 420 -2.90 33.29 12.51
CA ALA A 420 -4.08 33.11 13.34
C ALA A 420 -4.80 34.43 13.65
N ILE A 421 -4.07 35.51 14.00
CA ILE A 421 -4.63 36.84 14.25
C ILE A 421 -5.32 37.40 12.98
N LYS A 422 -4.66 37.31 11.82
CA LYS A 422 -5.24 37.76 10.54
C LYS A 422 -6.50 36.95 10.19
N GLY A 423 -6.48 35.64 10.41
CA GLY A 423 -7.66 34.80 10.30
C GLY A 423 -8.81 35.32 11.17
N LEU A 424 -8.58 35.49 12.47
CA LEU A 424 -9.60 35.98 13.41
C LEU A 424 -10.16 37.36 13.01
N SER A 425 -9.32 38.26 12.48
CA SER A 425 -9.75 39.58 12.00
C SER A 425 -10.74 39.53 10.83
N THR A 426 -10.79 38.41 10.11
CA THR A 426 -11.70 38.15 8.99
C THR A 426 -12.79 37.11 9.35
N GLY A 427 -12.88 36.71 10.62
CA GLY A 427 -13.83 35.70 11.09
C GLY A 427 -13.47 34.26 10.71
N GLN A 428 -12.21 33.99 10.36
CA GLN A 428 -11.73 32.68 9.91
C GLN A 428 -10.77 32.05 10.94
N TYR A 429 -10.93 30.75 11.22
CA TYR A 429 -10.03 30.03 12.13
C TYR A 429 -8.76 29.54 11.41
N ARG A 430 -7.75 30.40 11.27
CA ARG A 430 -6.46 30.08 10.64
C ARG A 430 -5.41 29.60 11.65
N PHE A 431 -5.80 28.67 12.53
CA PHE A 431 -4.90 28.05 13.51
C PHE A 431 -4.15 26.86 12.90
N PRO A 432 -3.03 26.42 13.50
CA PRO A 432 -2.36 25.16 13.13
C PRO A 432 -3.25 23.92 13.20
N ILE A 433 -4.28 23.95 14.03
CA ILE A 433 -5.34 22.95 14.16
C ILE A 433 -6.69 23.64 13.96
N THR A 434 -7.57 23.05 13.15
CA THR A 434 -8.89 23.63 12.86
C THR A 434 -10.00 22.68 13.31
N TRP A 435 -11.12 23.25 13.73
CA TRP A 435 -12.30 22.49 14.13
C TRP A 435 -13.59 23.21 13.71
N SER A 436 -14.66 22.44 13.56
CA SER A 436 -16.02 22.93 13.36
C SER A 436 -17.02 21.89 13.84
N LEU A 437 -18.29 22.26 13.99
CA LEU A 437 -19.32 21.24 14.11
C LEU A 437 -19.39 20.43 12.81
N TRP A 438 -19.67 19.14 12.92
CA TRP A 438 -19.82 18.25 11.76
C TRP A 438 -20.90 18.77 10.80
N LYS A 439 -22.04 19.20 11.35
CA LYS A 439 -23.14 19.79 10.57
C LYS A 439 -22.75 21.07 9.84
N GLU A 440 -21.94 21.92 10.46
CA GLU A 440 -21.42 23.13 9.82
C GLU A 440 -20.47 22.78 8.68
N LYS A 441 -19.57 21.80 8.89
CA LYS A 441 -18.69 21.31 7.83
C LYS A 441 -19.49 20.77 6.64
N VAL A 442 -20.54 19.97 6.89
CA VAL A 442 -21.45 19.48 5.85
C VAL A 442 -22.05 20.65 5.07
N ASN A 443 -22.61 21.65 5.77
CA ASN A 443 -23.23 22.82 5.14
C ASN A 443 -22.23 23.62 4.29
N ASN A 444 -20.99 23.77 4.76
CA ASN A 444 -19.94 24.54 4.08
C ASN A 444 -19.52 23.92 2.75
N ILE A 445 -19.70 22.61 2.56
CA ILE A 445 -19.31 21.92 1.33
C ILE A 445 -20.49 21.58 0.41
N VAL A 446 -21.73 21.99 0.73
CA VAL A 446 -22.90 21.76 -0.14
C VAL A 446 -22.67 22.31 -1.54
N GLY A 447 -22.02 23.48 -1.66
CA GLY A 447 -21.67 24.07 -2.95
C GLY A 447 -20.77 23.19 -3.82
N TRP A 448 -19.96 22.32 -3.23
CA TRP A 448 -19.07 21.39 -3.96
C TRP A 448 -19.82 20.18 -4.55
N THR A 449 -21.09 20.01 -4.17
CA THR A 449 -21.95 18.93 -4.67
C THR A 449 -22.84 19.37 -5.82
N VAL A 450 -22.68 20.62 -6.29
CA VAL A 450 -23.44 21.14 -7.43
C VAL A 450 -23.11 20.32 -8.67
N SER A 451 -24.15 19.85 -9.35
CA SER A 451 -24.06 19.12 -10.61
C SER A 451 -25.29 19.40 -11.47
N LYS A 452 -25.35 18.80 -12.67
CA LYS A 452 -26.55 18.86 -13.52
C LYS A 452 -27.78 18.30 -12.81
N ASP A 453 -27.62 17.23 -12.03
CA ASP A 453 -28.70 16.59 -11.27
C ASP A 453 -28.99 17.28 -9.94
N LEU A 454 -27.99 17.96 -9.36
CA LEU A 454 -28.08 18.68 -8.10
C LEU A 454 -27.69 20.16 -8.29
N PRO A 455 -28.47 20.97 -9.03
CA PRO A 455 -28.06 22.34 -9.39
C PRO A 455 -27.92 23.30 -8.20
N LYS A 456 -28.47 22.93 -7.03
CA LYS A 456 -28.33 23.68 -5.76
C LYS A 456 -27.43 22.97 -4.75
N GLY A 457 -26.77 21.89 -5.15
CA GLY A 457 -26.09 20.96 -4.24
C GLY A 457 -27.07 20.16 -3.37
N SER A 458 -26.52 19.32 -2.50
CA SER A 458 -27.27 18.47 -1.59
C SER A 458 -26.52 18.26 -0.28
N ILE A 459 -27.22 18.51 0.84
CA ILE A 459 -26.73 18.21 2.19
C ILE A 459 -26.38 16.72 2.32
N LYS A 460 -27.20 15.83 1.74
CA LYS A 460 -26.95 14.38 1.79
C LYS A 460 -25.69 13.98 1.01
N ALA A 461 -25.46 14.61 -0.14
CA ALA A 461 -24.24 14.36 -0.92
C ALA A 461 -23.01 14.89 -0.18
N ALA A 462 -23.10 16.07 0.44
CA ALA A 462 -22.05 16.64 1.25
C ALA A 462 -21.71 15.76 2.47
N GLU A 463 -22.72 15.24 3.15
CA GLU A 463 -22.53 14.30 4.25
C GLU A 463 -21.86 13.00 3.78
N ALA A 464 -22.29 12.44 2.65
CA ALA A 464 -21.68 11.26 2.05
C ALA A 464 -20.19 11.47 1.71
N ILE A 465 -19.84 12.65 1.16
CA ILE A 465 -18.45 13.03 0.86
C ILE A 465 -17.61 13.13 2.13
N LEU A 466 -18.10 13.79 3.18
CA LEU A 466 -17.33 13.87 4.43
C LEU A 466 -17.15 12.50 5.06
N GLU A 467 -18.18 11.66 5.08
CA GLU A 467 -18.09 10.29 5.59
C GLU A 467 -17.09 9.43 4.78
N PHE A 468 -16.94 9.67 3.47
CA PHE A 468 -15.93 9.02 2.64
C PHE A 468 -14.50 9.31 3.13
N TRP A 469 -14.19 10.56 3.46
CA TRP A 469 -12.88 11.01 3.94
C TRP A 469 -12.70 10.98 5.46
N CYS A 470 -13.72 10.51 6.19
CA CYS A 470 -13.80 10.58 7.64
C CYS A 470 -13.06 9.45 8.35
N LEU A 471 -12.14 9.80 9.24
CA LEU A 471 -11.65 8.92 10.29
C LEU A 471 -12.40 9.18 11.58
N ASP A 472 -13.32 8.28 11.94
CA ASP A 472 -14.00 8.32 13.24
C ASP A 472 -13.04 7.85 14.33
N MET A 473 -12.57 8.79 15.14
CA MET A 473 -11.56 8.55 16.16
C MET A 473 -12.06 7.63 17.28
N LYS A 474 -13.37 7.66 17.59
CA LYS A 474 -13.95 6.78 18.61
C LYS A 474 -14.03 5.35 18.09
N LYS A 475 -14.51 5.17 16.85
CA LYS A 475 -14.55 3.86 16.19
C LYS A 475 -13.15 3.25 16.12
N LEU A 476 -12.17 4.00 15.60
CA LEU A 476 -10.78 3.56 15.50
C LEU A 476 -10.19 3.19 16.88
N SER A 477 -10.47 3.99 17.92
CA SER A 477 -10.02 3.70 19.28
C SER A 477 -10.55 2.37 19.83
N ILE A 478 -11.82 2.03 19.55
CA ILE A 478 -12.40 0.74 19.94
C ILE A 478 -11.71 -0.41 19.20
N GLU A 479 -11.55 -0.28 17.88
CA GLU A 479 -10.91 -1.29 17.03
C GLU A 479 -9.46 -1.58 17.46
N LEU A 480 -8.70 -0.52 17.76
CA LEU A 480 -7.32 -0.60 18.23
C LEU A 480 -7.18 -1.33 19.58
N ARG A 481 -8.14 -1.15 20.51
CA ARG A 481 -8.13 -1.84 21.81
C ARG A 481 -8.54 -3.30 21.70
N GLN A 482 -9.42 -3.63 20.75
CA GLN A 482 -9.91 -4.99 20.55
C GLN A 482 -8.95 -5.84 19.68
N SER A 483 -7.85 -5.26 19.18
CA SER A 483 -6.91 -5.90 18.24
C SER A 483 -7.62 -6.55 17.05
N GLN A 484 -8.73 -5.94 16.60
CA GLN A 484 -9.66 -6.55 15.64
C GLN A 484 -9.17 -6.53 14.20
N PHE A 485 -8.11 -5.77 13.89
CA PHE A 485 -7.58 -5.66 12.54
C PHE A 485 -6.06 -5.85 12.49
N GLU A 486 -5.62 -6.66 11.52
CA GLU A 486 -4.22 -6.76 11.12
C GLU A 486 -3.74 -5.50 10.35
N LYS A 487 -4.67 -4.67 9.84
CA LYS A 487 -4.37 -3.44 9.07
C LYS A 487 -5.08 -2.25 9.70
N ILE A 488 -4.32 -1.29 10.18
CA ILE A 488 -4.84 -0.06 10.80
C ILE A 488 -4.76 1.08 9.79
N GLN A 489 -5.82 1.89 9.69
CA GLN A 489 -5.90 2.99 8.73
C GLN A 489 -4.94 4.14 9.09
N PRO A 490 -4.02 4.53 8.20
CA PRO A 490 -3.18 5.70 8.39
C PRO A 490 -3.97 7.00 8.33
N LEU A 491 -3.50 8.01 9.05
CA LEU A 491 -4.19 9.29 9.18
C LEU A 491 -4.32 10.05 7.84
N TYR A 492 -3.30 9.97 7.01
CA TYR A 492 -3.26 10.64 5.70
C TYR A 492 -4.12 9.96 4.65
N GLU A 493 -4.70 8.80 4.89
CA GLU A 493 -5.66 8.23 3.95
C GLU A 493 -7.09 8.73 4.20
N LYS A 494 -7.33 9.27 5.41
CA LYS A 494 -8.60 9.89 5.84
C LYS A 494 -8.33 11.14 6.69
N PRO A 495 -7.99 12.27 6.07
CA PRO A 495 -7.51 13.46 6.76
C PRO A 495 -8.60 14.28 7.49
N VAL A 496 -9.86 13.83 7.48
CA VAL A 496 -10.97 14.48 8.18
C VAL A 496 -11.28 13.71 9.45
N PHE A 497 -10.96 14.26 10.62
CA PHE A 497 -11.10 13.55 11.88
C PHE A 497 -12.42 13.89 12.55
N LYS A 498 -13.21 12.86 12.91
CA LYS A 498 -14.45 13.04 13.67
C LYS A 498 -14.23 12.70 15.13
N ILE A 499 -14.46 13.69 16.00
CA ILE A 499 -14.39 13.56 17.46
C ILE A 499 -15.74 13.99 18.04
N GLY A 500 -16.62 13.02 18.28
CA GLY A 500 -18.00 13.30 18.69
C GLY A 500 -18.75 14.05 17.59
N SER A 501 -19.28 15.24 17.91
CA SER A 501 -19.97 16.10 16.95
C SER A 501 -19.06 17.06 16.19
N HIS A 502 -17.74 16.99 16.38
CA HIS A 502 -16.78 17.92 15.79
C HIS A 502 -15.98 17.27 14.67
N CYS A 503 -15.77 18.04 13.61
CA CYS A 503 -14.76 17.80 12.60
C CYS A 503 -13.49 18.50 13.04
N VAL A 504 -12.36 17.78 13.09
CA VAL A 504 -11.03 18.32 13.40
C VAL A 504 -10.11 18.03 12.22
N GLN A 505 -9.33 19.02 11.79
CA GLN A 505 -8.40 18.89 10.67
C GLN A 505 -7.07 19.56 11.02
N LEU A 506 -5.99 18.94 10.53
CA LEU A 506 -4.63 19.46 10.64
C LEU A 506 -4.25 20.09 9.28
N PRO A 507 -4.22 21.42 9.14
CA PRO A 507 -3.81 22.12 7.93
C PRO A 507 -2.61 21.52 7.19
N TRP A 508 -1.50 21.25 7.90
CA TRP A 508 -0.29 20.67 7.29
C TRP A 508 -0.49 19.25 6.75
N LEU A 509 -1.34 18.45 7.40
CA LEU A 509 -1.67 17.10 6.92
C LEU A 509 -2.55 17.22 5.68
N MET A 510 -3.55 18.10 5.71
CA MET A 510 -4.44 18.31 4.58
C MET A 510 -3.72 18.87 3.36
N SER A 511 -2.72 19.72 3.53
CA SER A 511 -1.94 20.27 2.41
C SER A 511 -0.97 19.26 1.77
N THR A 512 -0.83 18.04 2.31
CA THR A 512 0.14 17.02 1.85
C THR A 512 -0.52 15.74 1.34
N GLN A 513 -1.83 15.81 1.05
CA GLN A 513 -2.60 14.64 0.62
C GLN A 513 -2.26 14.23 -0.81
N TYR A 514 -2.23 12.93 -1.05
CA TYR A 514 -2.20 12.34 -2.39
C TYR A 514 -3.53 11.63 -2.63
N SER A 515 -4.43 12.29 -3.35
CA SER A 515 -5.81 11.84 -3.52
C SER A 515 -5.95 10.43 -4.09
N SER A 516 -5.12 10.05 -5.07
CA SER A 516 -5.12 8.69 -5.63
C SER A 516 -4.77 7.63 -4.60
N VAL A 517 -3.68 7.83 -3.85
CA VAL A 517 -3.26 6.91 -2.78
C VAL A 517 -4.34 6.78 -1.72
N SER A 518 -4.87 7.91 -1.25
CA SER A 518 -5.91 7.93 -0.22
C SER A 518 -7.21 7.26 -0.69
N ALA A 519 -7.65 7.53 -1.93
CA ALA A 519 -8.86 6.93 -2.48
C ALA A 519 -8.72 5.42 -2.72
N VAL A 520 -7.63 4.99 -3.38
CA VAL A 520 -7.35 3.58 -3.64
C VAL A 520 -7.26 2.80 -2.34
N ASN A 521 -6.48 3.27 -1.36
CA ASN A 521 -6.32 2.55 -0.11
C ASN A 521 -7.62 2.52 0.70
N ASN A 522 -8.38 3.62 0.75
CA ASN A 522 -9.70 3.62 1.39
C ASN A 522 -10.61 2.53 0.80
N LEU A 523 -10.62 2.37 -0.53
CA LEU A 523 -11.53 1.46 -1.22
C LEU A 523 -11.03 0.02 -1.38
N ARG A 524 -9.72 -0.20 -1.52
CA ARG A 524 -9.09 -1.50 -1.77
C ARG A 524 -8.38 -2.10 -0.55
N ARG A 525 -7.83 -1.28 0.35
CA ARG A 525 -7.16 -1.76 1.57
C ARG A 525 -8.16 -1.91 2.72
N PHE A 526 -8.96 -0.87 2.97
CA PHE A 526 -9.81 -0.79 4.16
C PHE A 526 -11.27 -1.18 3.91
N ALA A 527 -11.83 -0.90 2.74
CA ALA A 527 -13.17 -1.33 2.35
C ALA A 527 -13.16 -2.59 1.45
N ASN A 528 -12.31 -3.57 1.78
CA ASN A 528 -12.09 -4.79 0.99
C ASN A 528 -13.13 -5.91 1.21
N LEU A 529 -14.23 -5.60 1.92
CA LEU A 529 -15.37 -6.49 2.12
C LEU A 529 -16.64 -6.00 1.42
N ARG A 530 -16.56 -4.91 0.64
CA ARG A 530 -17.69 -4.38 -0.13
C ARG A 530 -18.19 -5.41 -1.15
N SER A 531 -19.50 -5.52 -1.30
CA SER A 531 -20.13 -6.46 -2.23
C SER A 531 -19.76 -6.19 -3.70
N SER A 532 -19.39 -4.95 -4.04
CA SER A 532 -19.03 -4.53 -5.40
C SER A 532 -17.63 -4.96 -5.84
N LEU A 533 -16.78 -5.49 -4.95
CA LEU A 533 -15.39 -5.80 -5.29
C LEU A 533 -15.24 -6.82 -6.41
N LYS A 534 -16.15 -7.80 -6.49
CA LYS A 534 -16.14 -8.78 -7.58
C LYS A 534 -16.41 -8.09 -8.91
N ASP A 535 -17.45 -7.26 -8.96
CA ASP A 535 -17.84 -6.52 -10.16
C ASP A 535 -16.75 -5.52 -10.57
N GLU A 536 -16.08 -4.89 -9.59
CA GLU A 536 -14.92 -4.02 -9.83
C GLU A 536 -13.78 -4.79 -10.50
N THR A 537 -13.44 -5.99 -10.01
CA THR A 537 -12.41 -6.83 -10.64
C THR A 537 -12.81 -7.25 -12.06
N THR A 538 -14.06 -7.67 -12.27
CA THR A 538 -14.57 -8.01 -13.61
C THR A 538 -14.54 -6.82 -14.58
N ARG A 539 -14.76 -5.58 -14.09
CA ARG A 539 -14.60 -4.39 -14.92
C ARG A 539 -13.15 -4.12 -15.32
N ILE A 540 -12.18 -4.40 -14.45
CA ILE A 540 -10.75 -4.29 -14.81
C ILE A 540 -10.42 -5.26 -15.94
N GLU A 541 -10.85 -6.52 -15.81
CA GLU A 541 -10.66 -7.56 -16.83
C GLU A 541 -11.28 -7.14 -18.17
N ASN A 542 -12.54 -6.70 -18.14
CA ASN A 542 -13.24 -6.25 -19.34
C ASN A 542 -12.56 -5.06 -20.00
N GLN A 543 -12.20 -4.02 -19.24
CA GLN A 543 -11.56 -2.81 -19.77
C GLN A 543 -10.19 -3.10 -20.38
N LEU A 544 -9.39 -3.98 -19.76
CA LEU A 544 -8.13 -4.41 -20.33
C LEU A 544 -8.38 -5.21 -21.62
N GLY A 545 -9.36 -6.11 -21.63
CA GLY A 545 -9.80 -6.82 -22.83
C GLY A 545 -10.25 -5.89 -23.96
N ASP A 546 -11.03 -4.85 -23.64
CA ASP A 546 -11.49 -3.83 -24.60
C ASP A 546 -10.31 -3.05 -25.20
N ALA A 547 -9.28 -2.77 -24.40
CA ALA A 547 -8.06 -2.12 -24.88
C ALA A 547 -7.28 -3.01 -25.86
N PHE A 548 -7.22 -4.32 -25.61
CA PHE A 548 -6.66 -5.29 -26.56
C PHE A 548 -7.48 -5.36 -27.85
N GLU A 549 -8.81 -5.48 -27.77
CA GLU A 549 -9.69 -5.51 -28.95
C GLU A 549 -9.57 -4.22 -29.78
N GLY A 550 -9.52 -3.06 -29.12
CA GLY A 550 -9.32 -1.76 -29.76
C GLY A 550 -8.01 -1.68 -30.54
N ARG A 551 -7.03 -2.54 -30.24
CA ARG A 551 -5.76 -2.66 -30.95
C ARG A 551 -5.70 -3.83 -31.94
N GLY A 552 -6.82 -4.50 -32.19
CA GLY A 552 -6.96 -5.54 -33.21
C GLY A 552 -6.69 -6.97 -32.73
N PHE A 553 -6.66 -7.22 -31.42
CA PHE A 553 -6.58 -8.58 -30.89
C PHE A 553 -7.96 -9.25 -30.92
N ASN A 554 -7.99 -10.56 -31.17
CA ASN A 554 -9.11 -11.41 -30.81
C ASN A 554 -9.03 -11.70 -29.31
N VAL A 555 -10.08 -11.37 -28.54
CA VAL A 555 -10.06 -11.51 -27.08
C VAL A 555 -11.16 -12.44 -26.60
N ILE A 556 -10.80 -13.43 -25.78
CA ILE A 556 -11.73 -14.23 -24.99
C ILE A 556 -11.57 -13.84 -23.52
N ARG A 557 -12.69 -13.59 -22.86
CA ARG A 557 -12.75 -13.22 -21.44
C ARG A 557 -13.31 -14.40 -20.65
N ASN A 558 -12.81 -14.63 -19.44
CA ASN A 558 -13.37 -15.59 -18.47
C ASN A 558 -13.52 -17.02 -19.04
N TYR A 559 -12.50 -17.51 -19.75
CA TYR A 559 -12.51 -18.83 -20.38
C TYR A 559 -12.17 -19.94 -19.37
N THR A 560 -12.95 -21.02 -19.34
CA THR A 560 -12.62 -22.20 -18.52
C THR A 560 -12.14 -23.33 -19.43
N ALA A 561 -10.88 -23.72 -19.26
CA ALA A 561 -10.27 -24.79 -20.05
C ALA A 561 -10.81 -26.18 -19.67
N ASN A 562 -10.93 -27.06 -20.65
CA ASN A 562 -11.40 -28.43 -20.43
C ASN A 562 -10.25 -29.33 -20.00
N THR A 563 -9.96 -29.41 -18.70
CA THR A 563 -8.84 -30.22 -18.20
C THR A 563 -9.25 -31.71 -18.05
N PRO A 564 -8.74 -32.65 -18.87
CA PRO A 564 -9.17 -34.05 -18.82
C PRO A 564 -8.65 -34.81 -17.59
N ASN A 565 -7.61 -34.28 -16.92
CA ASN A 565 -6.83 -34.98 -15.90
C ASN A 565 -7.02 -34.47 -14.46
N GLY A 566 -8.06 -33.67 -14.19
CA GLY A 566 -8.47 -33.30 -12.83
C GLY A 566 -7.62 -32.23 -12.12
N ILE A 567 -6.66 -31.58 -12.79
CA ILE A 567 -6.04 -30.34 -12.29
C ILE A 567 -6.90 -29.18 -12.80
N GLU A 568 -7.80 -28.66 -11.97
CA GLU A 568 -8.57 -27.45 -12.30
C GLU A 568 -7.60 -26.27 -12.47
N ALA A 569 -7.37 -25.83 -13.71
CA ALA A 569 -6.66 -24.59 -14.02
C ALA A 569 -7.47 -23.35 -13.58
N GLY A 570 -8.79 -23.51 -13.43
CA GLY A 570 -9.73 -22.45 -13.12
C GLY A 570 -10.08 -21.60 -14.35
N GLU A 571 -10.85 -20.55 -14.09
CA GLU A 571 -11.24 -19.54 -15.07
C GLU A 571 -10.03 -18.68 -15.46
N ILE A 572 -9.80 -18.49 -16.76
CA ILE A 572 -8.77 -17.64 -17.38
C ILE A 572 -9.37 -16.27 -17.66
N ASP A 573 -8.83 -15.25 -17.00
CA ASP A 573 -9.36 -13.89 -17.03
C ASP A 573 -9.36 -13.33 -18.46
N LEU A 574 -8.21 -13.36 -19.15
CA LEU A 574 -8.11 -12.96 -20.57
C LEU A 574 -7.22 -13.90 -21.39
N ILE A 575 -7.67 -14.18 -22.61
CA ILE A 575 -6.89 -14.76 -23.71
C ILE A 575 -6.90 -13.74 -24.84
N CYS A 576 -5.74 -13.16 -25.17
CA CYS A 576 -5.63 -12.15 -26.23
C CYS A 576 -4.74 -12.69 -27.35
N VAL A 577 -5.24 -12.69 -28.58
CA VAL A 577 -4.55 -13.26 -29.74
C VAL A 577 -4.42 -12.23 -30.86
N ILE A 578 -3.20 -12.09 -31.37
CA ILE A 578 -2.93 -11.35 -32.60
C ILE A 578 -1.80 -12.05 -33.35
N ASP A 579 -1.88 -12.06 -34.68
CA ASP A 579 -0.98 -12.81 -35.55
C ASP A 579 -0.90 -14.30 -35.15
N ASN A 580 0.22 -14.73 -34.57
CA ASN A 580 0.44 -16.09 -34.07
C ASN A 580 0.93 -16.08 -32.60
N ILE A 581 0.58 -15.03 -31.85
CA ILE A 581 0.97 -14.84 -30.44
C ILE A 581 -0.29 -14.84 -29.58
N ILE A 582 -0.24 -15.61 -28.50
CA ILE A 582 -1.30 -15.76 -27.50
C ILE A 582 -0.80 -15.23 -26.17
N PHE A 583 -1.52 -14.28 -25.60
CA PHE A 583 -1.33 -13.82 -24.23
C PHE A 583 -2.38 -14.46 -23.33
N ILE A 584 -1.92 -15.18 -22.30
CA ILE A 584 -2.74 -15.70 -21.20
C ILE A 584 -2.51 -14.82 -20.00
N ILE A 585 -3.51 -14.02 -19.61
CA ILE A 585 -3.33 -12.96 -18.61
C ILE A 585 -4.13 -13.32 -17.36
N GLU A 586 -3.44 -13.27 -16.21
CA GLU A 586 -4.06 -13.25 -14.88
C GLU A 586 -4.03 -11.82 -14.35
N VAL A 587 -5.21 -11.26 -14.07
CA VAL A 587 -5.38 -9.90 -13.55
C VAL A 587 -5.35 -9.92 -12.03
N LYS A 588 -4.57 -9.02 -11.44
CA LYS A 588 -4.49 -8.79 -9.99
C LYS A 588 -4.78 -7.32 -9.66
N SER A 589 -5.78 -7.12 -8.81
CA SER A 589 -6.08 -5.79 -8.25
C SER A 589 -5.67 -5.72 -6.79
N THR A 590 -4.94 -4.67 -6.42
CA THR A 590 -4.39 -4.48 -5.08
C THR A 590 -4.45 -3.01 -4.63
N TYR A 591 -3.79 -2.67 -3.53
CA TYR A 591 -3.75 -1.31 -2.96
C TYR A 591 -2.30 -0.79 -2.91
N TYR A 592 -2.10 0.52 -2.71
CA TYR A 592 -0.76 1.08 -2.54
C TYR A 592 -0.16 0.72 -1.19
N ARG A 593 0.99 0.06 -1.23
CA ARG A 593 1.70 -0.39 -0.05
C ARG A 593 2.50 0.75 0.53
N THR A 594 2.56 0.81 1.86
CA THR A 594 3.22 1.91 2.57
C THR A 594 4.44 1.44 3.36
N THR A 595 4.71 0.12 3.36
CA THR A 595 5.84 -0.49 4.06
C THR A 595 6.53 -1.56 3.19
N LYS A 596 7.84 -1.77 3.40
CA LYS A 596 8.59 -2.83 2.72
C LYS A 596 8.06 -4.23 3.03
N SER A 597 7.59 -4.48 4.25
CA SER A 597 7.00 -5.78 4.61
C SER A 597 5.79 -6.10 3.74
N GLU A 598 4.88 -5.14 3.52
CA GLU A 598 3.73 -5.35 2.62
C GLU A 598 4.15 -5.66 1.18
N VAL A 599 5.24 -5.05 0.71
CA VAL A 599 5.79 -5.27 -0.63
C VAL A 599 6.31 -6.70 -0.76
N PHE A 600 7.12 -7.17 0.21
CA PHE A 600 7.60 -8.55 0.21
C PHE A 600 6.49 -9.57 0.41
N GLN A 601 5.49 -9.28 1.25
CA GLN A 601 4.33 -10.16 1.42
C GLN A 601 3.53 -10.29 0.11
N HIS A 602 3.44 -9.24 -0.70
CA HIS A 602 2.81 -9.32 -2.02
C HIS A 602 3.58 -10.20 -2.99
N ARG A 603 4.91 -10.06 -3.03
CA ARG A 603 5.79 -10.95 -3.79
C ARG A 603 5.54 -12.40 -3.42
N ASP A 604 5.68 -12.71 -2.14
CA ASP A 604 5.76 -14.09 -1.65
C ASP A 604 4.41 -14.78 -1.53
N ARG A 605 3.30 -14.05 -1.53
CA ARG A 605 1.94 -14.63 -1.44
C ARG A 605 1.12 -14.40 -2.70
N THR A 606 1.01 -13.17 -3.17
CA THR A 606 0.10 -12.82 -4.27
C THR A 606 0.72 -13.16 -5.62
N LEU A 607 1.93 -12.65 -5.89
CA LEU A 607 2.57 -12.81 -7.20
C LEU A 607 3.05 -14.24 -7.45
N ARG A 608 3.63 -14.90 -6.44
CA ARG A 608 3.94 -16.35 -6.53
C ARG A 608 2.71 -17.20 -6.85
N LYS A 609 1.61 -16.96 -6.14
CA LYS A 609 0.35 -17.65 -6.42
C LYS A 609 -0.16 -17.34 -7.83
N ALA A 610 -0.09 -16.08 -8.26
CA ALA A 610 -0.49 -15.68 -9.61
C ALA A 610 0.34 -16.40 -10.68
N GLY A 611 1.66 -16.50 -10.51
CA GLY A 611 2.54 -17.25 -11.42
C GLY A 611 2.14 -18.72 -11.53
N ILE A 612 1.83 -19.37 -10.41
CA ILE A 612 1.33 -20.77 -10.40
C ILE A 612 -0.02 -20.89 -11.12
N GLN A 613 -0.91 -19.89 -10.97
CA GLN A 613 -2.19 -19.86 -11.69
C GLN A 613 -1.94 -19.74 -13.20
N VAL A 614 -1.12 -18.78 -13.64
CA VAL A 614 -0.74 -18.60 -15.04
C VAL A 614 -0.11 -19.87 -15.61
N ARG A 615 0.80 -20.53 -14.87
CA ARG A 615 1.39 -21.81 -15.28
C ARG A 615 0.34 -22.86 -15.64
N LYS A 616 -0.61 -23.10 -14.73
CA LYS A 616 -1.69 -24.07 -14.91
C LYS A 616 -2.61 -23.69 -16.08
N LYS A 617 -2.89 -22.39 -16.25
CA LYS A 617 -3.71 -21.86 -17.33
C LYS A 617 -3.04 -22.00 -18.70
N VAL A 618 -1.74 -21.73 -18.78
CA VAL A 618 -0.93 -21.89 -20.01
C VAL A 618 -0.84 -23.37 -20.40
N GLU A 619 -0.56 -24.27 -19.44
CA GLU A 619 -0.57 -25.71 -19.67
C GLU A 619 -1.94 -26.18 -20.20
N ALA A 620 -3.04 -25.74 -19.57
CA ALA A 620 -4.39 -26.11 -19.99
C ALA A 620 -4.76 -25.60 -21.39
N ILE A 621 -4.36 -24.37 -21.75
CA ILE A 621 -4.62 -23.83 -23.10
C ILE A 621 -3.77 -24.54 -24.16
N HIS A 622 -2.54 -24.91 -23.83
CA HIS A 622 -1.72 -25.70 -24.74
C HIS A 622 -2.42 -27.02 -25.12
N ASP A 623 -2.99 -27.72 -24.13
CA ASP A 623 -3.74 -28.96 -24.35
C ASP A 623 -5.07 -28.71 -25.11
N ASP A 624 -5.83 -27.69 -24.71
CA ASP A 624 -7.11 -27.34 -25.35
C ASP A 624 -6.93 -26.92 -26.81
N LEU A 625 -5.89 -26.17 -27.17
CA LEU A 625 -5.63 -25.77 -28.56
C LEU A 625 -5.33 -26.97 -29.47
N TYR A 626 -4.78 -28.05 -28.93
CA TYR A 626 -4.56 -29.28 -29.69
C TYR A 626 -5.88 -30.02 -29.96
N LEU A 627 -6.77 -30.04 -28.97
CA LEU A 627 -7.97 -30.87 -28.94
C LEU A 627 -9.25 -30.16 -29.43
N ASN A 628 -9.31 -28.82 -29.38
CA ASN A 628 -10.51 -28.03 -29.61
C ASN A 628 -10.42 -27.22 -30.90
N GLU A 629 -11.04 -27.72 -31.98
CA GLU A 629 -11.14 -27.01 -33.26
C GLU A 629 -11.94 -25.71 -33.18
N GLU A 630 -12.99 -25.66 -32.35
CA GLU A 630 -13.82 -24.47 -32.17
C GLU A 630 -13.02 -23.34 -31.52
N LEU A 631 -12.25 -23.65 -30.47
CA LEU A 631 -11.35 -22.68 -29.85
C LEU A 631 -10.33 -22.13 -30.85
N ARG A 632 -9.76 -22.99 -31.71
CA ARG A 632 -8.82 -22.54 -32.76
C ARG A 632 -9.47 -21.61 -33.77
N GLN A 633 -10.73 -21.87 -34.15
CA GLN A 633 -11.49 -21.01 -35.05
C GLN A 633 -11.82 -19.66 -34.40
N ILE A 634 -12.26 -19.66 -33.15
CA ILE A 634 -12.56 -18.43 -32.38
C ILE A 634 -11.31 -17.55 -32.27
N LEU A 635 -10.15 -18.16 -32.04
CA LEU A 635 -8.88 -17.43 -31.90
C LEU A 635 -8.25 -17.06 -33.24
N GLY A 636 -8.76 -17.57 -34.37
CA GLY A 636 -8.33 -17.19 -35.71
C GLY A 636 -7.00 -17.80 -36.17
N PHE A 637 -6.62 -19.00 -35.71
CA PHE A 637 -5.34 -19.61 -36.08
C PHE A 637 -5.33 -20.20 -37.49
N THR A 638 -4.23 -19.98 -38.21
CA THR A 638 -3.93 -20.62 -39.50
C THR A 638 -2.60 -21.40 -39.51
N ILE A 639 -1.84 -21.41 -38.41
CA ILE A 639 -0.49 -22.00 -38.31
C ILE A 639 -0.47 -23.09 -37.23
N GLU A 640 0.34 -24.14 -37.41
CA GLU A 640 0.36 -25.32 -36.53
C GLU A 640 0.96 -25.10 -35.12
N LYS A 641 1.70 -24.00 -34.86
CA LYS A 641 2.35 -23.74 -33.55
C LYS A 641 2.34 -22.26 -33.14
N PRO A 642 1.43 -21.83 -32.23
CA PRO A 642 1.42 -20.46 -31.70
C PRO A 642 2.51 -20.21 -30.65
N ILE A 643 2.90 -18.94 -30.48
CA ILE A 643 3.74 -18.50 -29.37
C ILE A 643 2.82 -18.15 -28.20
N ILE A 644 2.87 -18.95 -27.12
CA ILE A 644 2.06 -18.71 -25.91
C ILE A 644 2.90 -17.97 -24.86
N LYS A 645 2.39 -16.85 -24.37
CA LYS A 645 3.00 -16.01 -23.34
C LYS A 645 2.02 -15.85 -22.19
N GLY A 646 2.42 -16.26 -21.00
CA GLY A 646 1.66 -15.99 -19.78
C GLY A 646 2.11 -14.68 -19.13
N LEU A 647 1.16 -13.87 -18.67
CA LEU A 647 1.42 -12.61 -17.97
C LEU A 647 0.63 -12.55 -16.66
N ILE A 648 1.26 -11.98 -15.64
CA ILE A 648 0.59 -11.52 -14.43
C ILE A 648 0.41 -10.01 -14.57
N ALA A 649 -0.82 -9.56 -14.88
CA ALA A 649 -1.15 -8.15 -14.99
C ALA A 649 -1.61 -7.61 -13.63
N ASP A 650 -0.80 -6.77 -12.97
CA ASP A 650 -1.11 -6.24 -11.64
C ASP A 650 -1.38 -4.73 -11.70
N THR A 651 -2.31 -4.24 -10.89
CA THR A 651 -2.48 -2.79 -10.64
C THR A 651 -1.28 -2.12 -9.96
N SER A 652 -0.36 -2.88 -9.39
CA SER A 652 0.86 -2.37 -8.74
C SER A 652 2.04 -2.32 -9.72
N LEU A 653 2.99 -1.39 -9.51
CA LEU A 653 4.30 -1.34 -10.17
C LEU A 653 5.37 -2.25 -9.53
N GLU A 654 5.17 -2.69 -8.29
CA GLU A 654 6.19 -3.43 -7.55
C GLU A 654 6.50 -4.77 -8.23
N PHE A 655 7.79 -5.07 -8.43
CA PHE A 655 8.27 -6.26 -9.14
C PHE A 655 7.88 -6.31 -10.64
N ASP A 656 7.60 -5.17 -11.27
CA ASP A 656 7.44 -5.10 -12.73
C ASP A 656 8.67 -5.66 -13.46
N HIS A 657 8.41 -6.50 -14.46
CA HIS A 657 9.36 -7.28 -15.26
C HIS A 657 10.13 -8.37 -14.51
N GLU A 658 9.71 -8.71 -13.28
CA GLU A 658 10.19 -9.90 -12.59
C GLU A 658 9.32 -11.13 -12.92
N TYR A 659 9.88 -12.33 -12.71
CA TYR A 659 9.25 -13.58 -13.09
C TYR A 659 8.79 -14.39 -11.89
N PHE A 660 7.58 -14.94 -11.96
CA PHE A 660 6.98 -15.80 -10.95
C PHE A 660 6.51 -17.10 -11.60
N ALA A 661 7.07 -18.23 -11.16
CA ALA A 661 6.86 -19.54 -11.79
C ALA A 661 7.15 -19.55 -13.32
N GLY A 662 8.10 -18.73 -13.76
CA GLY A 662 8.48 -18.59 -15.18
C GLY A 662 7.67 -17.57 -15.98
N PHE A 663 6.71 -16.87 -15.35
CA PHE A 663 5.84 -15.90 -16.02
C PHE A 663 6.10 -14.47 -15.55
N MET A 664 6.14 -13.54 -16.49
CA MET A 664 6.45 -12.14 -16.23
C MET A 664 5.28 -11.45 -15.54
N LYS A 665 5.60 -10.63 -14.55
CA LYS A 665 4.67 -9.66 -13.98
C LYS A 665 4.83 -8.31 -14.67
N VAL A 666 3.73 -7.71 -15.10
CA VAL A 666 3.67 -6.40 -15.75
C VAL A 666 2.52 -5.59 -15.15
N SER A 667 2.68 -4.28 -15.02
CA SER A 667 1.61 -3.42 -14.53
C SER A 667 0.53 -3.25 -15.60
N ILE A 668 -0.73 -3.18 -15.16
CA ILE A 668 -1.87 -2.91 -16.04
C ILE A 668 -1.70 -1.55 -16.73
N GLU A 669 -1.14 -0.56 -16.03
CA GLU A 669 -0.87 0.76 -16.60
C GLU A 669 0.14 0.68 -17.76
N GLU A 670 1.21 -0.11 -17.63
CA GLU A 670 2.15 -0.32 -18.75
C GLU A 670 1.47 -0.95 -19.96
N LEU A 671 0.60 -1.95 -19.73
CA LEU A 671 -0.19 -2.57 -20.82
C LEU A 671 -1.13 -1.55 -21.48
N LEU A 672 -1.85 -0.76 -20.69
CA LEU A 672 -2.79 0.25 -21.21
C LEU A 672 -2.06 1.33 -22.02
N ILE A 673 -0.92 1.82 -21.55
CA ILE A 673 -0.11 2.82 -22.25
C ILE A 673 0.45 2.25 -23.55
N ALA A 674 0.96 1.01 -23.52
CA ALA A 674 1.46 0.33 -24.72
C ALA A 674 0.34 0.15 -25.76
N LEU A 675 -0.84 -0.30 -25.35
CA LEU A 675 -2.00 -0.49 -26.24
C LEU A 675 -2.49 0.84 -26.82
N ALA A 676 -2.55 1.90 -26.00
CA ALA A 676 -2.97 3.23 -26.42
C ALA A 676 -1.93 3.96 -27.28
N ASP A 677 -0.67 3.50 -27.27
CA ASP A 677 0.46 4.11 -28.00
C ASP A 677 0.67 5.60 -27.66
N ASN A 678 0.59 5.92 -26.38
CA ASN A 678 0.56 7.29 -25.88
C ASN A 678 1.58 7.55 -24.75
N ALA A 679 2.70 6.83 -24.78
CA ALA A 679 3.78 6.95 -23.78
C ALA A 679 4.38 8.36 -23.67
N HIS A 680 4.18 9.24 -24.67
CA HIS A 680 4.57 10.65 -24.59
C HIS A 680 3.91 11.40 -23.43
N PHE A 681 2.74 10.96 -22.95
CA PHE A 681 2.12 11.55 -21.76
C PHE A 681 2.85 11.23 -20.44
N LEU A 682 3.82 10.32 -20.41
CA LEU A 682 4.64 10.04 -19.23
C LEU A 682 5.65 11.18 -18.99
N CYS A 683 5.16 12.35 -18.59
CA CYS A 683 5.97 13.51 -18.20
C CYS A 683 5.31 14.28 -17.05
N ASN A 684 6.12 14.90 -16.19
CA ASN A 684 5.66 15.43 -14.91
C ASN A 684 5.22 16.92 -14.97
N GLN A 685 4.26 17.24 -15.84
CA GLN A 685 3.79 18.62 -16.02
C GLN A 685 3.12 19.21 -14.75
N ASP A 686 2.56 18.37 -13.87
CA ASP A 686 1.99 18.79 -12.58
C ASP A 686 3.01 19.55 -11.71
N GLU A 687 4.23 19.01 -11.60
CA GLU A 687 5.31 19.66 -10.84
C GLU A 687 5.78 20.98 -11.48
N GLU A 688 5.83 21.04 -12.81
CA GLU A 688 6.20 22.24 -13.55
C GLU A 688 5.16 23.35 -13.37
N ILE A 689 3.87 23.01 -13.44
CA ILE A 689 2.76 23.95 -13.20
C ILE A 689 2.80 24.45 -11.76
N THR A 690 2.96 23.56 -10.79
CA THR A 690 3.04 23.93 -9.37
C THR A 690 4.20 24.90 -9.12
N SER A 691 5.36 24.62 -9.70
CA SER A 691 6.56 25.47 -9.62
C SER A 691 6.38 26.82 -10.35
N SER A 692 5.67 26.82 -11.47
CA SER A 692 5.32 28.01 -12.22
C SER A 692 4.35 28.91 -11.47
N MET A 693 3.28 28.37 -10.88
CA MET A 693 2.33 29.13 -10.07
C MET A 693 3.04 29.84 -8.90
N ALA A 694 4.04 29.19 -8.30
CA ALA A 694 4.86 29.79 -7.24
C ALA A 694 5.84 30.87 -7.74
N SER A 695 6.30 30.79 -9.00
CA SER A 695 7.36 31.65 -9.54
C SER A 695 6.90 32.67 -10.59
N GLY A 696 5.64 32.60 -11.04
CA GLY A 696 5.07 33.44 -12.10
C GLY A 696 5.64 33.20 -13.50
N LYS A 697 6.36 32.10 -13.74
CA LYS A 697 7.00 31.80 -15.04
C LYS A 697 6.05 31.09 -15.99
N GLN A 698 6.10 31.41 -17.28
CA GLN A 698 5.34 30.69 -18.30
C GLN A 698 5.94 29.28 -18.53
N VAL A 699 5.09 28.26 -18.57
CA VAL A 699 5.48 26.85 -18.83
C VAL A 699 5.30 26.56 -20.31
N ASP A 700 6.26 25.86 -20.92
CA ASP A 700 6.13 25.35 -22.29
C ASP A 700 5.55 23.94 -22.23
N PHE A 701 4.31 23.79 -22.69
CA PHE A 701 3.56 22.54 -22.61
C PHE A 701 3.67 21.80 -23.94
N SER A 702 4.54 20.80 -24.03
CA SER A 702 4.29 19.58 -24.82
C SER A 702 5.47 18.63 -24.77
N SER A 703 5.20 17.37 -24.48
CA SER A 703 6.02 16.27 -25.01
C SER A 703 5.66 16.12 -26.49
N GLU A 704 6.64 16.14 -27.40
CA GLU A 704 6.35 15.84 -28.80
C GLU A 704 5.71 14.45 -28.92
N PRO A 705 4.55 14.32 -29.60
CA PRO A 705 3.92 13.02 -29.79
C PRO A 705 4.86 12.06 -30.49
N PHE A 706 5.07 10.89 -29.89
CA PHE A 706 5.81 9.79 -30.50
C PHE A 706 5.05 8.48 -30.34
N SER A 707 5.32 7.54 -31.26
CA SER A 707 4.78 6.18 -31.23
C SER A 707 5.84 5.20 -30.73
N LEU A 708 5.41 4.24 -29.90
CA LEU A 708 6.15 3.03 -29.53
C LEU A 708 6.32 2.07 -30.72
N TYR A 709 5.53 2.25 -31.77
CA TYR A 709 5.45 1.39 -32.96
C TYR A 709 5.74 2.17 -34.26
N PRO A 710 6.94 2.75 -34.43
CA PRO A 710 7.27 3.59 -35.58
C PRO A 710 7.18 2.86 -36.93
N LEU A 711 7.27 1.53 -36.94
CA LEU A 711 7.14 0.68 -38.12
C LEU A 711 5.74 0.03 -38.25
N GLY A 712 4.78 0.47 -37.43
CA GLY A 712 3.44 -0.10 -37.35
C GLY A 712 3.27 -1.13 -36.23
N PHE A 713 2.02 -1.32 -35.81
CA PHE A 713 1.64 -2.24 -34.74
C PHE A 713 1.44 -3.66 -35.26
N ASN A 714 2.02 -4.64 -34.56
CA ASN A 714 1.75 -6.06 -34.74
C ASN A 714 2.09 -6.81 -33.43
N GLY A 715 1.75 -8.10 -33.34
CA GLY A 715 1.95 -8.88 -32.13
C GLY A 715 3.41 -8.98 -31.69
N LYS A 716 4.37 -9.06 -32.62
CA LYS A 716 5.80 -9.16 -32.30
C LYS A 716 6.32 -7.85 -31.73
N GLU A 717 5.94 -6.72 -32.31
CA GLU A 717 6.33 -5.41 -31.79
C GLU A 717 5.66 -5.11 -30.44
N PHE A 718 4.40 -5.49 -30.25
CA PHE A 718 3.76 -5.38 -28.93
C PHE A 718 4.50 -6.21 -27.88
N LEU A 719 4.80 -7.47 -28.19
CA LEU A 719 5.58 -8.34 -27.30
C LEU A 719 6.94 -7.73 -26.97
N ARG A 720 7.66 -7.18 -27.97
CA ARG A 720 8.95 -6.51 -27.78
C ARG A 720 8.85 -5.30 -26.86
N VAL A 721 7.85 -4.44 -27.07
CA VAL A 721 7.61 -3.26 -26.22
C VAL A 721 7.44 -3.64 -24.76
N ILE A 722 6.69 -4.70 -24.49
CA ILE A 722 6.49 -5.21 -23.14
C ILE A 722 7.76 -5.89 -22.61
N GLU A 723 8.35 -6.87 -23.33
CA GLU A 723 9.51 -7.63 -22.83
C GLU A 723 10.76 -6.76 -22.61
N GLU A 724 10.94 -5.69 -23.40
CA GLU A 724 12.06 -4.74 -23.27
C GLU A 724 11.70 -3.52 -22.41
N SER A 725 10.49 -3.45 -21.84
CA SER A 725 10.04 -2.36 -20.97
C SER A 725 10.13 -0.97 -21.65
N LEU A 726 9.82 -0.90 -22.95
CA LEU A 726 10.09 0.28 -23.79
C LEU A 726 9.18 1.48 -23.51
N VAL A 727 8.05 1.25 -22.85
CA VAL A 727 7.15 2.31 -22.36
C VAL A 727 7.91 3.34 -21.51
N TRP A 728 8.99 2.91 -20.83
CA TRP A 728 9.74 3.74 -19.89
C TRP A 728 11.05 4.32 -20.44
N VAL A 729 11.40 4.07 -21.71
CA VAL A 729 12.74 4.40 -22.25
C VAL A 729 12.86 5.83 -22.76
N LYS A 730 11.73 6.48 -23.11
CA LYS A 730 11.67 7.84 -23.68
C LYS A 730 10.98 8.86 -22.75
N SER A 731 10.66 8.47 -21.52
CA SER A 731 9.98 9.28 -20.52
C SER A 731 10.92 9.96 -19.54
#